data_AF-A0A9P6LUG4-F1
#
_entry.id   AF-A0A9P6LUG4-F1
#
_cell.length_a   1.000
_cell.length_b   1.000
_cell.length_c   1.000
_cell.angle_alpha   90.00
_cell.angle_beta   90.00
_cell.angle_gamma   90.00
#
_symmetry.space_group_name_H-M   'P 1'
#
loop_
_entity.id
_entity.type
_entity.pdbx_description
1 polymer ?
#
loop_
_entity_poly.entity_id
_entity_poly.type
_entity_poly.pdbx_seq_one_letter_code
_entity_poly.pdbx_strand_id
1 'polypeptide(L)'
;MGKERKEKKEKKADKADKADKVDKVDKKTDKKAEKKTEKKVVVDTTGNDSDMEVDTPARVLDISPIAAPMAADKLTKKLLKTVKKAAKAKHVKRGVKEVVKGLRKGEKGLVLIAGDISPMDVITHVPVLCEDNDVPYVFLPSKEDLGTAGSTKRPTSCVMIVPGGKKKDLDSAKDYKELYDECFAKVKELGGHPCPTKKERRTSQPENPYAKLVPSQTIAIVPKFTLSSGHVLREVPVAYRTWGRLNETGDNVMIICHALSGSADVEDWWGPLMGPGRAFDPTKFFIVCCNVLGSPYGTASPVTVNPETGVSYGPEFPLATICDDVRLHKLILDDLGVQSVAICLGGSMGGMQVLEWSFLGTDYIKTIVPIATSAKHSAWCISWGEAQRQSIYSDPNYRDGYYTAAAPPSIGLGAARMAALLTYRSRNSFESRFGRRVMDQPTYSKARDPESPAEEHHQIHNDGNRHSKGHVERSSPADSTSNLLTASSQVLATIDDSTSDTNRSSLEEVHAREGSPTTTASGAQTPASTFTASSTGTTSTRATIVTTMTINAIPVTLNKNKNKKPTVFSAQNYLRYQGDKFIGRFDANCYIAITRKMDVHDVSANRGELVDVLKSIRQPALVIGIESDGLFTISEQYELAEHLHDSEMVVVQSPDGHDGFLLEFEQINNAIISFMQKHQHINEILSREGVQPVGQIGEVVKESLFGESEIVNW
;
A
#
# COMPACT_ATOMS: atom_id res chain seq x y z
N MET A 1 -16.37 -69.52 24.16
CA MET A 1 -17.67 -69.63 23.47
C MET A 1 -17.84 -68.38 22.60
N GLY A 2 -18.31 -68.40 21.34
CA GLY A 2 -18.66 -69.54 20.49
C GLY A 2 -18.79 -69.14 19.01
N LYS A 3 -17.90 -69.69 18.18
CA LYS A 3 -18.01 -70.05 16.75
C LYS A 3 -19.20 -69.58 15.86
N GLU A 4 -18.80 -69.04 14.70
CA GLU A 4 -19.19 -69.47 13.33
C GLU A 4 -20.58 -69.15 12.70
N ARG A 5 -20.47 -68.47 11.53
CA ARG A 5 -20.99 -68.84 10.19
C ARG A 5 -22.49 -68.68 9.82
N LYS A 6 -22.65 -68.17 8.58
CA LYS A 6 -23.67 -68.53 7.55
C LYS A 6 -25.12 -68.08 7.83
N GLU A 7 -26.07 -68.06 6.88
CA GLU A 7 -26.01 -68.45 5.45
C GLU A 7 -26.86 -67.56 4.51
N LYS A 8 -26.77 -67.85 3.21
CA LYS A 8 -27.53 -67.31 2.06
C LYS A 8 -29.05 -67.25 2.28
N LYS A 9 -29.74 -66.32 1.59
CA LYS A 9 -30.65 -66.70 0.47
C LYS A 9 -31.11 -65.52 -0.41
N GLU A 10 -31.55 -65.87 -1.61
CA GLU A 10 -32.03 -64.98 -2.67
C GLU A 10 -33.57 -64.88 -2.73
N LYS A 11 -34.07 -63.86 -3.45
CA LYS A 11 -35.27 -63.86 -4.32
C LYS A 11 -36.62 -64.33 -3.75
N LYS A 12 -37.54 -63.37 -3.61
CA LYS A 12 -38.85 -63.39 -4.31
C LYS A 12 -38.90 -62.11 -5.17
N ALA A 13 -39.19 -62.09 -6.48
CA ALA A 13 -40.12 -62.84 -7.34
C ALA A 13 -41.56 -62.30 -7.32
N ASP A 14 -42.07 -61.99 -8.51
CA ASP A 14 -43.16 -61.04 -8.78
C ASP A 14 -44.59 -61.59 -8.67
N LYS A 15 -45.54 -60.66 -8.49
CA LYS A 15 -46.94 -60.64 -8.99
C LYS A 15 -47.32 -59.14 -9.11
N ALA A 16 -47.86 -58.57 -10.21
CA ALA A 16 -48.96 -58.97 -11.11
C ALA A 16 -50.36 -58.86 -10.42
N ASP A 17 -51.41 -58.26 -11.00
CA ASP A 17 -51.60 -57.74 -12.37
C ASP A 17 -52.85 -56.81 -12.50
N LYS A 18 -52.84 -55.87 -13.46
CA LYS A 18 -53.98 -55.28 -14.24
C LYS A 18 -55.19 -54.51 -13.64
N ALA A 19 -55.87 -53.84 -14.59
CA ALA A 19 -57.22 -53.21 -14.61
C ALA A 19 -57.40 -51.85 -13.90
N ASP A 20 -58.09 -50.85 -14.46
CA ASP A 20 -58.56 -50.58 -15.85
C ASP A 20 -58.65 -49.02 -16.02
N LYS A 21 -58.38 -48.41 -17.18
CA LYS A 21 -59.33 -47.97 -18.24
C LYS A 21 -60.60 -47.22 -17.75
N VAL A 22 -61.14 -46.22 -18.46
CA VAL A 22 -60.74 -45.42 -19.65
C VAL A 22 -61.66 -44.19 -19.68
N ASP A 23 -61.23 -43.05 -20.22
CA ASP A 23 -62.16 -42.23 -21.01
C ASP A 23 -61.46 -41.36 -22.08
N LYS A 24 -62.23 -40.81 -23.03
CA LYS A 24 -61.71 -40.24 -24.30
C LYS A 24 -62.36 -38.91 -24.74
N VAL A 25 -61.51 -38.00 -25.25
CA VAL A 25 -61.63 -37.25 -26.53
C VAL A 25 -63.01 -36.70 -26.95
N ASP A 26 -63.16 -35.37 -27.15
CA ASP A 26 -63.21 -34.72 -28.49
C ASP A 26 -63.33 -33.17 -28.44
N LYS A 27 -63.20 -32.52 -29.62
CA LYS A 27 -63.53 -31.11 -30.01
C LYS A 27 -62.72 -29.98 -29.31
N LYS A 28 -61.97 -29.07 -29.95
CA LYS A 28 -61.83 -28.53 -31.34
C LYS A 28 -62.80 -27.40 -31.73
N THR A 29 -62.22 -26.26 -32.20
CA THR A 29 -62.84 -25.02 -32.75
C THR A 29 -63.67 -24.17 -31.75
N ASP A 30 -63.82 -22.83 -31.88
CA ASP A 30 -63.64 -21.97 -33.08
C ASP A 30 -63.27 -20.47 -32.82
N LYS A 31 -62.60 -19.86 -33.82
CA LYS A 31 -62.60 -18.44 -34.33
C LYS A 31 -62.50 -17.14 -33.48
N LYS A 32 -61.49 -16.33 -33.90
CA LYS A 32 -61.50 -14.91 -34.38
C LYS A 32 -62.26 -13.77 -33.64
N ALA A 33 -61.50 -12.71 -33.35
CA ALA A 33 -61.58 -11.38 -34.00
C ALA A 33 -60.20 -10.67 -33.83
N GLU A 34 -59.51 -10.02 -34.78
CA GLU A 34 -59.74 -9.48 -36.14
C GLU A 34 -60.16 -7.99 -36.26
N LYS A 35 -59.15 -7.12 -36.42
CA LYS A 35 -59.11 -5.88 -37.26
C LYS A 35 -57.63 -5.70 -37.67
N LYS A 36 -57.26 -5.77 -38.96
CA LYS A 36 -57.34 -4.73 -40.03
C LYS A 36 -56.48 -3.50 -39.71
N THR A 37 -55.65 -2.99 -40.61
CA THR A 37 -55.91 -2.66 -42.05
C THR A 37 -54.59 -2.86 -42.85
N GLU A 38 -54.55 -3.54 -44.02
CA GLU A 38 -54.57 -2.95 -45.39
C GLU A 38 -53.84 -1.59 -45.52
N LYS A 39 -53.01 -1.25 -46.52
CA LYS A 39 -52.59 -1.79 -47.86
C LYS A 39 -51.10 -1.34 -48.06
N LYS A 40 -50.35 -1.57 -49.15
CA LYS A 40 -50.64 -1.81 -50.58
C LYS A 40 -49.40 -2.45 -51.24
N VAL A 41 -49.55 -3.23 -52.32
CA VAL A 41 -48.44 -3.63 -53.19
C VAL A 41 -48.25 -2.59 -54.30
N VAL A 42 -47.01 -2.26 -54.62
CA VAL A 42 -46.59 -1.67 -55.90
C VAL A 42 -45.39 -2.49 -56.39
N VAL A 43 -45.42 -2.89 -57.65
CA VAL A 43 -44.26 -3.44 -58.36
C VAL A 43 -43.78 -2.34 -59.29
N ASP A 44 -42.48 -2.06 -59.28
CA ASP A 44 -41.80 -1.33 -60.33
C ASP A 44 -40.43 -1.97 -60.59
N THR A 45 -39.91 -1.86 -61.81
CA THR A 45 -38.84 -2.71 -62.33
C THR A 45 -37.71 -1.91 -62.99
N THR A 46 -36.75 -1.49 -62.18
CA THR A 46 -35.40 -1.09 -62.63
C THR A 46 -34.37 -1.58 -61.61
N GLY A 47 -33.38 -2.35 -62.06
CA GLY A 47 -32.31 -2.84 -61.18
C GLY A 47 -31.13 -1.86 -61.07
N ASN A 48 -30.41 -1.94 -59.95
CA ASN A 48 -29.00 -1.56 -59.86
C ASN A 48 -28.35 -2.33 -58.71
N ASP A 49 -27.06 -2.67 -58.83
CA ASP A 49 -26.34 -3.45 -57.82
C ASP A 49 -25.83 -2.57 -56.66
N SER A 50 -26.14 -2.96 -55.43
CA SER A 50 -25.44 -2.51 -54.22
C SER A 50 -25.67 -3.49 -53.06
N ASP A 51 -24.60 -3.96 -52.42
CA ASP A 51 -24.69 -4.90 -51.30
C ASP A 51 -25.54 -4.36 -50.15
N MET A 52 -26.51 -5.17 -49.69
CA MET A 52 -27.32 -4.87 -48.51
C MET A 52 -27.10 -5.96 -47.45
N GLU A 53 -26.68 -5.57 -46.24
CA GLU A 53 -26.40 -6.51 -45.16
C GLU A 53 -27.68 -7.22 -44.71
N VAL A 54 -27.70 -8.55 -44.84
CA VAL A 54 -28.78 -9.39 -44.30
C VAL A 54 -28.54 -9.57 -42.81
N ASP A 55 -29.07 -8.63 -42.01
CA ASP A 55 -29.08 -8.75 -40.56
C ASP A 55 -29.75 -10.07 -40.16
N THR A 56 -29.03 -10.87 -39.37
CA THR A 56 -29.42 -12.21 -38.97
C THR A 56 -29.47 -12.22 -37.45
N PRO A 57 -30.63 -12.48 -36.81
CA PRO A 57 -30.83 -12.21 -35.40
C PRO A 57 -29.78 -12.91 -34.55
N ALA A 58 -29.04 -12.10 -33.77
CA ALA A 58 -27.91 -12.57 -33.00
C ALA A 58 -28.31 -13.70 -32.05
N ARG A 59 -27.68 -14.87 -32.21
CA ARG A 59 -27.80 -15.96 -31.24
C ARG A 59 -27.24 -15.48 -29.90
N VAL A 60 -28.08 -15.42 -28.87
CA VAL A 60 -27.65 -15.24 -27.49
C VAL A 60 -26.87 -16.50 -27.11
N LEU A 61 -25.55 -16.41 -27.12
CA LEU A 61 -24.64 -17.45 -26.64
C LEU A 61 -24.32 -17.17 -25.17
N ASP A 62 -24.48 -18.19 -24.34
CA ASP A 62 -24.09 -18.14 -22.93
C ASP A 62 -22.56 -18.27 -22.84
N ILE A 63 -21.88 -17.12 -22.83
CA ILE A 63 -20.42 -17.00 -22.87
C ILE A 63 -19.88 -16.96 -21.44
N SER A 64 -18.91 -17.85 -21.16
CA SER A 64 -18.26 -17.94 -19.87
C SER A 64 -17.62 -16.61 -19.40
N PRO A 65 -17.83 -16.19 -18.14
CA PRO A 65 -17.16 -15.00 -17.58
C PRO A 65 -15.63 -15.05 -17.61
N ILE A 66 -15.03 -16.23 -17.70
CA ILE A 66 -13.57 -16.41 -17.81
C ILE A 66 -13.06 -16.51 -19.26
N ALA A 67 -13.91 -16.28 -20.27
CA ALA A 67 -13.54 -16.35 -21.69
C ALA A 67 -12.77 -15.09 -22.16
N ALA A 68 -11.66 -14.78 -21.49
CA ALA A 68 -10.79 -13.64 -21.79
C ALA A 68 -9.37 -14.10 -22.21
N PRO A 69 -8.73 -13.42 -23.18
CA PRO A 69 -9.28 -12.36 -24.03
C PRO A 69 -10.17 -12.92 -25.14
N MET A 70 -11.26 -12.19 -25.44
CA MET A 70 -12.24 -12.54 -26.48
C MET A 70 -11.92 -11.80 -27.79
N ALA A 71 -12.02 -12.50 -28.92
CA ALA A 71 -11.88 -11.89 -30.24
C ALA A 71 -13.16 -11.18 -30.70
N ALA A 72 -13.07 -9.87 -30.96
CA ALA A 72 -14.14 -9.10 -31.59
C ALA A 72 -14.49 -9.63 -32.99
N ASP A 73 -15.74 -9.45 -33.45
CA ASP A 73 -16.31 -10.11 -34.64
C ASP A 73 -15.44 -10.05 -35.91
N LYS A 74 -14.82 -8.91 -36.17
CA LYS A 74 -13.94 -8.70 -37.35
C LYS A 74 -12.68 -9.56 -37.28
N LEU A 75 -12.16 -9.83 -36.08
CA LEU A 75 -11.06 -10.77 -35.85
C LEU A 75 -11.57 -12.22 -35.80
N THR A 76 -12.70 -12.50 -35.15
CA THR A 76 -13.33 -13.83 -35.13
C THR A 76 -13.60 -14.36 -36.54
N LYS A 77 -14.16 -13.54 -37.43
CA LYS A 77 -14.37 -13.87 -38.85
C LYS A 77 -13.05 -14.16 -39.59
N LYS A 78 -11.94 -13.50 -39.23
CA LYS A 78 -10.59 -13.80 -39.78
C LYS A 78 -10.01 -15.09 -39.20
N LEU A 79 -10.02 -15.27 -37.88
CA LEU A 79 -9.51 -16.43 -37.17
C LEU A 79 -10.16 -17.73 -37.67
N LEU A 80 -11.50 -17.76 -37.79
CA LEU A 80 -12.23 -18.90 -38.36
C LEU A 80 -11.84 -19.18 -39.82
N LYS A 81 -11.57 -18.14 -40.63
CA LYS A 81 -11.06 -18.27 -42.00
C LYS A 81 -9.64 -18.86 -42.04
N THR A 82 -8.78 -18.47 -41.09
CA THR A 82 -7.42 -19.02 -40.92
C THR A 82 -7.45 -20.49 -40.50
N VAL A 83 -8.26 -20.85 -39.49
CA VAL A 83 -8.48 -22.24 -39.07
C VAL A 83 -8.99 -23.07 -40.25
N LYS A 84 -9.95 -22.56 -41.04
CA LYS A 84 -10.52 -23.26 -42.21
C LYS A 84 -9.52 -23.48 -43.34
N LYS A 85 -8.52 -22.60 -43.52
CA LYS A 85 -7.39 -22.84 -44.43
C LYS A 85 -6.39 -23.85 -43.84
N ALA A 86 -5.94 -23.66 -42.60
CA ALA A 86 -5.02 -24.57 -41.93
C ALA A 86 -5.57 -26.01 -41.79
N ALA A 87 -6.88 -26.16 -41.59
CA ALA A 87 -7.56 -27.45 -41.52
C ALA A 87 -7.56 -28.22 -42.85
N LYS A 88 -7.55 -27.52 -44.00
CA LYS A 88 -7.34 -28.14 -45.33
C LYS A 88 -5.89 -28.59 -45.51
N ALA A 89 -4.93 -27.77 -45.06
CA ALA A 89 -3.51 -28.11 -45.05
C ALA A 89 -3.13 -29.21 -44.03
N LYS A 90 -4.05 -29.59 -43.14
CA LYS A 90 -3.86 -30.51 -41.99
C LYS A 90 -2.98 -29.94 -40.85
N HIS A 91 -2.71 -28.65 -40.86
CA HIS A 91 -1.87 -27.94 -39.87
C HIS A 91 -2.66 -27.55 -38.60
N VAL A 92 -3.57 -28.41 -38.13
CA VAL A 92 -4.41 -28.16 -36.94
C VAL A 92 -4.53 -29.40 -36.03
N LYS A 93 -4.49 -29.17 -34.72
CA LYS A 93 -4.88 -30.14 -33.66
C LYS A 93 -6.25 -29.76 -33.12
N ARG A 94 -7.10 -30.74 -32.81
CA ARG A 94 -8.53 -30.54 -32.53
C ARG A 94 -8.92 -31.10 -31.16
N GLY A 95 -9.52 -30.24 -30.34
CA GLY A 95 -9.97 -30.57 -29.00
C GLY A 95 -8.83 -30.73 -27.98
N VAL A 96 -9.22 -30.61 -26.71
CA VAL A 96 -8.32 -30.50 -25.54
C VAL A 96 -7.20 -31.53 -25.56
N LYS A 97 -7.52 -32.81 -25.79
CA LYS A 97 -6.55 -33.93 -25.77
C LYS A 97 -5.46 -33.82 -26.83
N GLU A 98 -5.74 -33.23 -27.99
CA GLU A 98 -4.71 -33.01 -29.01
C GLU A 98 -3.93 -31.71 -28.79
N VAL A 99 -4.61 -30.64 -28.37
CA VAL A 99 -3.99 -29.34 -28.05
C VAL A 99 -3.00 -29.48 -26.90
N VAL A 100 -3.42 -30.05 -25.76
CA VAL A 100 -2.56 -30.33 -24.60
C VAL A 100 -1.38 -31.25 -24.96
N LYS A 101 -1.57 -32.20 -25.88
CA LYS A 101 -0.50 -33.07 -26.40
C LYS A 101 0.48 -32.34 -27.32
N GLY A 102 0.07 -31.25 -27.95
CA GLY A 102 0.94 -30.35 -28.72
C GLY A 102 1.75 -29.41 -27.82
N LEU A 103 1.07 -28.76 -26.87
CA LEU A 103 1.68 -27.86 -25.89
C LEU A 103 2.77 -28.60 -25.08
N ARG A 104 2.44 -29.75 -24.48
CA ARG A 104 3.40 -30.63 -23.76
C ARG A 104 4.51 -31.26 -24.62
N LYS A 105 4.61 -30.90 -25.90
CA LYS A 105 5.70 -31.26 -26.81
C LYS A 105 6.54 -30.06 -27.27
N GLY A 106 6.25 -28.86 -26.78
CA GLY A 106 6.87 -27.62 -27.24
C GLY A 106 6.48 -27.23 -28.67
N GLU A 107 5.36 -27.74 -29.19
CA GLU A 107 4.89 -27.34 -30.52
C GLU A 107 4.37 -25.89 -30.48
N LYS A 108 5.00 -24.98 -31.23
CA LYS A 108 4.60 -23.56 -31.32
C LYS A 108 3.44 -23.37 -32.30
N GLY A 109 2.59 -22.37 -32.05
CA GLY A 109 1.39 -22.14 -32.84
C GLY A 109 0.49 -21.05 -32.29
N LEU A 110 -0.80 -21.13 -32.60
CA LEU A 110 -1.87 -20.27 -32.10
C LEU A 110 -3.04 -21.15 -31.62
N VAL A 111 -3.49 -20.95 -30.39
CA VAL A 111 -4.63 -21.68 -29.81
C VAL A 111 -5.90 -20.83 -29.87
N LEU A 112 -7.00 -21.44 -30.25
CA LEU A 112 -8.32 -20.84 -30.29
C LEU A 112 -9.25 -21.66 -29.40
N ILE A 113 -10.00 -20.99 -28.52
CA ILE A 113 -10.85 -21.61 -27.50
C ILE A 113 -12.28 -21.11 -27.70
N ALA A 114 -13.30 -21.92 -27.45
CA ALA A 114 -14.70 -21.49 -27.49
C ALA A 114 -15.15 -20.91 -26.14
N GLY A 115 -15.91 -19.81 -26.16
CA GLY A 115 -16.45 -19.15 -24.96
C GLY A 115 -17.73 -19.80 -24.41
N ASP A 116 -18.52 -20.45 -25.28
CA ASP A 116 -19.79 -21.12 -24.95
C ASP A 116 -19.61 -22.58 -24.46
N ILE A 117 -18.46 -22.90 -23.85
CA ILE A 117 -18.19 -24.24 -23.31
C ILE A 117 -19.00 -24.45 -22.02
N SER A 118 -19.59 -25.63 -21.86
CA SER A 118 -20.13 -26.10 -20.59
C SER A 118 -20.08 -27.64 -20.53
N PRO A 119 -19.65 -28.26 -19.41
CA PRO A 119 -19.08 -27.63 -18.21
C PRO A 119 -17.67 -27.05 -18.46
N MET A 120 -17.26 -26.07 -17.64
CA MET A 120 -16.05 -25.26 -17.84
C MET A 120 -14.74 -26.00 -17.54
N ASP A 121 -14.76 -26.96 -16.61
CA ASP A 121 -13.58 -27.71 -16.13
C ASP A 121 -12.80 -28.42 -17.25
N VAL A 122 -13.49 -28.69 -18.36
CA VAL A 122 -12.93 -29.28 -19.59
C VAL A 122 -11.87 -28.37 -20.24
N ILE A 123 -11.87 -27.06 -19.97
CA ILE A 123 -11.02 -26.08 -20.68
C ILE A 123 -10.18 -25.15 -19.80
N THR A 124 -10.50 -25.01 -18.50
CA THR A 124 -9.80 -24.08 -17.56
C THR A 124 -8.27 -24.21 -17.56
N HIS A 125 -7.76 -25.43 -17.74
CA HIS A 125 -6.33 -25.75 -17.76
C HIS A 125 -5.63 -25.45 -19.10
N VAL A 126 -6.36 -25.13 -20.17
CA VAL A 126 -5.77 -24.90 -21.51
C VAL A 126 -5.11 -23.52 -21.64
N PRO A 127 -5.72 -22.39 -21.19
CA PRO A 127 -5.04 -21.09 -21.12
C PRO A 127 -3.69 -21.15 -20.38
N VAL A 128 -3.66 -21.72 -19.17
CA VAL A 128 -2.45 -21.89 -18.36
C VAL A 128 -1.37 -22.67 -19.12
N LEU A 129 -1.72 -23.80 -19.75
CA LEU A 129 -0.77 -24.56 -20.57
C LEU A 129 -0.31 -23.83 -21.84
N CYS A 130 -1.04 -22.83 -22.33
CA CYS A 130 -0.60 -21.97 -23.43
C CYS A 130 0.42 -20.93 -22.93
N GLU A 131 0.21 -20.38 -21.74
CA GLU A 131 1.12 -19.46 -21.04
C GLU A 131 2.44 -20.17 -20.68
N ASP A 132 2.37 -21.34 -20.01
CA ASP A 132 3.50 -22.21 -19.65
C ASP A 132 4.46 -22.51 -20.82
N ASN A 133 3.91 -22.63 -22.04
CA ASN A 133 4.63 -23.06 -23.22
C ASN A 133 4.97 -21.92 -24.20
N ASP A 134 4.71 -20.65 -23.84
CA ASP A 134 4.83 -19.48 -24.72
C ASP A 134 4.12 -19.72 -26.08
N VAL A 135 2.80 -19.91 -26.01
CA VAL A 135 1.91 -20.11 -27.15
C VAL A 135 0.72 -19.15 -27.01
N PRO A 136 0.54 -18.17 -27.92
CA PRO A 136 -0.61 -17.28 -27.89
C PRO A 136 -1.96 -18.02 -27.98
N TYR A 137 -2.97 -17.52 -27.26
CA TYR A 137 -4.33 -18.06 -27.26
C TYR A 137 -5.41 -16.98 -27.30
N VAL A 138 -6.61 -17.31 -27.76
CA VAL A 138 -7.76 -16.38 -27.77
C VAL A 138 -9.09 -17.13 -27.69
N PHE A 139 -10.09 -16.51 -27.06
CA PHE A 139 -11.46 -17.01 -27.06
C PHE A 139 -12.25 -16.51 -28.29
N LEU A 140 -13.12 -17.38 -28.81
CA LEU A 140 -14.12 -17.12 -29.85
C LEU A 140 -15.52 -17.41 -29.28
N PRO A 141 -16.59 -16.72 -29.73
CA PRO A 141 -17.93 -16.92 -29.15
C PRO A 141 -18.49 -18.37 -29.22
N SER A 142 -18.23 -19.13 -30.29
CA SER A 142 -18.94 -20.40 -30.56
C SER A 142 -18.05 -21.62 -30.86
N LYS A 143 -18.31 -22.71 -30.14
CA LYS A 143 -17.82 -24.07 -30.39
C LYS A 143 -18.38 -24.71 -31.67
N GLU A 144 -19.54 -24.27 -32.15
CA GLU A 144 -20.11 -24.76 -33.42
C GLU A 144 -19.32 -24.20 -34.62
N ASP A 145 -19.05 -22.88 -34.60
CA ASP A 145 -18.24 -22.22 -35.62
C ASP A 145 -16.78 -22.71 -35.60
N LEU A 146 -16.19 -22.86 -34.41
CA LEU A 146 -14.82 -23.38 -34.27
C LEU A 146 -14.70 -24.83 -34.74
N GLY A 147 -15.71 -25.67 -34.50
CA GLY A 147 -15.79 -27.03 -35.06
C GLY A 147 -15.94 -27.04 -36.58
N THR A 148 -16.81 -26.18 -37.11
CA THR A 148 -17.06 -26.03 -38.56
C THR A 148 -15.82 -25.52 -39.30
N ALA A 149 -15.13 -24.52 -38.74
CA ALA A 149 -13.85 -24.03 -39.25
C ALA A 149 -12.74 -25.10 -39.14
N GLY A 150 -12.73 -25.87 -38.05
CA GLY A 150 -11.82 -27.00 -37.85
C GLY A 150 -12.05 -28.20 -38.80
N SER A 151 -13.05 -28.14 -39.69
CA SER A 151 -13.49 -29.24 -40.56
C SER A 151 -13.96 -30.49 -39.78
N THR A 152 -14.67 -30.29 -38.67
CA THR A 152 -15.25 -31.37 -37.87
C THR A 152 -16.78 -31.37 -37.93
N LYS A 153 -17.42 -32.55 -37.80
CA LYS A 153 -18.89 -32.71 -37.73
C LYS A 153 -19.45 -32.57 -36.30
N ARG A 154 -18.64 -32.14 -35.34
CA ARG A 154 -19.03 -31.98 -33.93
C ARG A 154 -18.52 -30.63 -33.42
N PRO A 155 -19.24 -29.94 -32.54
CA PRO A 155 -18.74 -28.71 -31.94
C PRO A 155 -17.42 -28.99 -31.19
N THR A 156 -16.48 -28.06 -31.23
CA THR A 156 -15.10 -28.29 -30.81
C THR A 156 -14.64 -27.19 -29.85
N SER A 157 -14.27 -27.59 -28.62
CA SER A 157 -13.90 -26.69 -27.51
C SER A 157 -12.65 -25.85 -27.78
N CYS A 158 -11.65 -26.40 -28.46
CA CYS A 158 -10.44 -25.67 -28.84
C CYS A 158 -9.75 -26.26 -30.06
N VAL A 159 -9.00 -25.44 -30.79
CA VAL A 159 -8.19 -25.82 -31.94
C VAL A 159 -6.84 -25.12 -31.85
N MET A 160 -5.75 -25.84 -32.10
CA MET A 160 -4.41 -25.28 -32.20
C MET A 160 -3.96 -25.31 -33.66
N ILE A 161 -3.63 -24.15 -34.23
CA ILE A 161 -2.96 -24.05 -35.53
C ILE A 161 -1.45 -24.21 -35.28
N VAL A 162 -0.79 -25.12 -36.01
CA VAL A 162 0.66 -25.37 -35.92
C VAL A 162 1.30 -25.15 -37.30
N PRO A 163 1.85 -23.96 -37.60
CA PRO A 163 2.41 -23.64 -38.90
C PRO A 163 3.84 -24.22 -39.05
N GLY A 164 3.93 -25.53 -39.32
CA GLY A 164 5.17 -26.16 -39.79
C GLY A 164 5.44 -27.55 -39.21
N GLY A 165 5.35 -28.58 -40.06
CA GLY A 165 5.71 -29.95 -39.71
C GLY A 165 6.35 -30.71 -40.87
N LYS A 166 7.67 -30.92 -40.84
CA LYS A 166 8.46 -31.56 -41.92
C LYS A 166 8.48 -30.78 -43.25
N LYS A 167 9.40 -31.19 -44.14
CA LYS A 167 9.81 -30.45 -45.35
C LYS A 167 8.77 -30.38 -46.49
N LYS A 168 7.62 -31.06 -46.38
CA LYS A 168 6.53 -31.03 -47.39
C LYS A 168 5.43 -30.00 -47.09
N ASP A 169 5.33 -29.56 -45.84
CA ASP A 169 4.18 -28.78 -45.34
C ASP A 169 4.41 -27.26 -45.51
N LEU A 170 5.62 -26.85 -45.92
CA LEU A 170 6.02 -25.46 -46.11
C LEU A 170 5.34 -24.77 -47.30
N ASP A 171 5.05 -25.49 -48.39
CA ASP A 171 4.36 -24.92 -49.55
C ASP A 171 2.86 -24.75 -49.28
N SER A 172 2.20 -25.71 -48.63
CA SER A 172 0.79 -25.61 -48.23
C SER A 172 0.52 -24.58 -47.12
N ALA A 173 1.55 -24.11 -46.42
CA ALA A 173 1.44 -23.01 -45.48
C ALA A 173 1.31 -21.63 -46.16
N LYS A 174 1.86 -21.45 -47.37
CA LYS A 174 1.89 -20.15 -48.07
C LYS A 174 0.50 -19.56 -48.27
N ASP A 175 -0.46 -20.38 -48.69
CA ASP A 175 -1.87 -20.02 -48.94
C ASP A 175 -2.58 -19.31 -47.77
N TYR A 176 -2.06 -19.41 -46.54
CA TYR A 176 -2.64 -18.75 -45.37
C TYR A 176 -1.64 -18.06 -44.45
N LYS A 177 -0.33 -18.06 -44.78
CA LYS A 177 0.72 -17.53 -43.90
C LYS A 177 0.47 -16.07 -43.51
N GLU A 178 0.24 -15.19 -44.48
CA GLU A 178 -0.02 -13.75 -44.22
C GLU A 178 -1.23 -13.53 -43.30
N LEU A 179 -2.31 -14.29 -43.52
CA LEU A 179 -3.51 -14.21 -42.70
C LEU A 179 -3.30 -14.81 -41.30
N TYR A 180 -2.45 -15.84 -41.18
CA TYR A 180 -2.00 -16.35 -39.89
C TYR A 180 -1.16 -15.30 -39.16
N ASP A 181 -0.15 -14.71 -39.80
CA ASP A 181 0.73 -13.71 -39.19
C ASP A 181 -0.07 -12.46 -38.73
N GLU A 182 -1.04 -11.98 -39.52
CA GLU A 182 -1.94 -10.89 -39.12
C GLU A 182 -2.82 -11.28 -37.91
N CYS A 183 -3.40 -12.48 -37.91
CA CYS A 183 -4.20 -12.97 -36.80
C CYS A 183 -3.36 -13.18 -35.53
N PHE A 184 -2.14 -13.69 -35.68
CA PHE A 184 -1.19 -13.95 -34.62
C PHE A 184 -0.78 -12.64 -33.96
N ALA A 185 -0.37 -11.63 -34.73
CA ALA A 185 -0.07 -10.28 -34.23
C ALA A 185 -1.26 -9.66 -33.46
N LYS A 186 -2.49 -9.83 -33.94
CA LYS A 186 -3.67 -9.27 -33.26
C LYS A 186 -4.10 -10.03 -32.01
N VAL A 187 -3.83 -11.34 -31.93
CA VAL A 187 -3.98 -12.10 -30.68
C VAL A 187 -2.89 -11.72 -29.67
N LYS A 188 -1.66 -11.44 -30.13
CA LYS A 188 -0.61 -10.84 -29.28
C LYS A 188 -1.06 -9.50 -28.69
N GLU A 189 -1.55 -8.58 -29.52
CA GLU A 189 -2.05 -7.25 -29.11
C GLU A 189 -3.23 -7.32 -28.12
N LEU A 190 -4.12 -8.32 -28.24
CA LEU A 190 -5.27 -8.51 -27.35
C LEU A 190 -4.91 -9.07 -25.95
N GLY A 191 -3.63 -9.23 -25.62
CA GLY A 191 -3.19 -9.86 -24.37
C GLY A 191 -3.41 -11.39 -24.36
N GLY A 192 -3.62 -12.00 -25.53
CA GLY A 192 -3.77 -13.46 -25.71
C GLY A 192 -2.43 -14.16 -25.67
N HIS A 193 -1.68 -13.95 -24.59
CA HIS A 193 -0.23 -13.92 -24.62
C HIS A 193 0.34 -14.47 -23.30
N PRO A 194 1.47 -15.21 -23.28
CA PRO A 194 2.21 -15.40 -22.05
C PRO A 194 2.52 -14.04 -21.40
N CYS A 195 2.16 -13.90 -20.14
CA CYS A 195 2.71 -12.85 -19.28
C CYS A 195 4.25 -12.94 -19.33
N PRO A 196 5.00 -11.81 -19.37
CA PRO A 196 6.46 -11.85 -19.46
C PRO A 196 7.07 -12.79 -18.41
N THR A 197 7.67 -13.89 -18.87
CA THR A 197 8.23 -14.92 -18.00
C THR A 197 9.40 -14.36 -17.22
N LYS A 198 9.15 -14.11 -15.92
CA LYS A 198 9.89 -13.23 -15.00
C LYS A 198 9.71 -11.74 -15.32
N LYS A 199 9.24 -11.00 -14.31
CA LYS A 199 9.30 -9.53 -14.24
C LYS A 199 10.72 -9.03 -14.48
N GLU A 200 10.82 -7.86 -15.10
CA GLU A 200 12.07 -7.11 -15.21
C GLU A 200 12.62 -6.88 -13.79
N ARG A 201 13.91 -7.18 -13.58
CA ARG A 201 14.60 -7.01 -12.31
C ARG A 201 15.74 -6.01 -12.46
N ARG A 202 15.70 -4.96 -11.64
CA ARG A 202 16.75 -3.95 -11.48
C ARG A 202 17.42 -4.14 -10.11
N THR A 203 18.67 -3.69 -9.99
CA THR A 203 19.44 -3.68 -8.72
C THR A 203 19.69 -2.27 -8.20
N SER A 204 19.13 -1.24 -8.86
CA SER A 204 19.26 0.16 -8.48
C SER A 204 18.12 1.01 -9.05
N GLN A 205 17.95 2.18 -8.45
CA GLN A 205 17.10 3.30 -8.90
C GLN A 205 17.95 4.58 -8.78
N PRO A 206 18.65 5.03 -9.84
CA PRO A 206 19.48 6.23 -9.77
C PRO A 206 18.68 7.51 -9.47
N GLU A 207 17.39 7.53 -9.78
CA GLU A 207 16.43 8.59 -9.47
C GLU A 207 16.08 8.68 -7.97
N ASN A 208 16.23 7.58 -7.23
CA ASN A 208 15.84 7.48 -5.83
C ASN A 208 17.07 7.48 -4.90
N PRO A 209 17.38 8.59 -4.20
CA PRO A 209 18.57 8.69 -3.36
C PRO A 209 18.53 7.79 -2.12
N TYR A 210 17.36 7.23 -1.76
CA TYR A 210 17.16 6.37 -0.58
C TYR A 210 17.25 4.88 -0.92
N ALA A 211 16.94 4.45 -2.15
CA ALA A 211 17.03 3.04 -2.56
C ALA A 211 18.45 2.45 -2.42
N LYS A 212 19.49 3.29 -2.52
CA LYS A 212 20.90 2.90 -2.31
C LYS A 212 21.27 2.62 -0.85
N LEU A 213 20.43 3.00 0.11
CA LEU A 213 20.65 2.77 1.55
C LEU A 213 20.36 1.32 1.96
N VAL A 214 19.71 0.54 1.09
CA VAL A 214 19.41 -0.88 1.29
C VAL A 214 20.28 -1.68 0.32
N PRO A 215 21.43 -2.22 0.76
CA PRO A 215 22.31 -2.98 -0.12
C PRO A 215 21.68 -4.31 -0.56
N SER A 216 22.14 -4.85 -1.68
CA SER A 216 21.82 -6.20 -2.18
C SER A 216 20.32 -6.49 -2.42
N GLN A 217 19.44 -5.49 -2.42
CA GLN A 217 18.03 -5.69 -2.76
C GLN A 217 17.80 -5.87 -4.27
N THR A 218 16.74 -6.60 -4.61
CA THR A 218 16.24 -6.74 -5.98
C THR A 218 14.96 -5.92 -6.14
N ILE A 219 14.84 -5.19 -7.24
CA ILE A 219 13.67 -4.35 -7.55
C ILE A 219 12.99 -4.95 -8.78
N ALA A 220 11.84 -5.60 -8.59
CA ALA A 220 11.06 -6.14 -9.69
C ALA A 220 10.02 -5.13 -10.18
N ILE A 221 9.90 -4.96 -11.49
CA ILE A 221 8.91 -4.05 -12.10
C ILE A 221 7.61 -4.82 -12.37
N VAL A 222 6.50 -4.37 -11.79
CA VAL A 222 5.15 -4.87 -12.06
C VAL A 222 4.50 -3.93 -13.09
N PRO A 223 4.24 -4.35 -14.35
CA PRO A 223 3.85 -3.43 -15.43
C PRO A 223 2.59 -2.60 -15.14
N LYS A 224 1.63 -3.16 -14.40
CA LYS A 224 0.41 -2.51 -13.95
C LYS A 224 -0.04 -3.11 -12.62
N PHE A 225 -0.43 -2.27 -11.67
CA PHE A 225 -1.10 -2.67 -10.43
C PHE A 225 -2.34 -1.79 -10.19
N THR A 226 -3.38 -2.33 -9.57
CA THR A 226 -4.63 -1.59 -9.30
C THR A 226 -4.93 -1.64 -7.82
N LEU A 227 -4.82 -0.47 -7.18
CA LEU A 227 -5.03 -0.27 -5.75
C LEU A 227 -6.49 -0.52 -5.38
N SER A 228 -6.75 -0.74 -4.09
CA SER A 228 -8.09 -0.94 -3.54
C SER A 228 -8.97 0.32 -3.66
N SER A 229 -8.36 1.49 -3.89
CA SER A 229 -9.02 2.74 -4.30
C SER A 229 -9.45 2.79 -5.77
N GLY A 230 -9.14 1.76 -6.57
CA GLY A 230 -9.36 1.72 -8.02
C GLY A 230 -8.30 2.46 -8.85
N HIS A 231 -7.39 3.22 -8.22
CA HIS A 231 -6.30 3.90 -8.91
C HIS A 231 -5.30 2.89 -9.50
N VAL A 232 -4.77 3.19 -10.69
CA VAL A 232 -3.89 2.31 -11.46
C VAL A 232 -2.46 2.85 -11.45
N LEU A 233 -1.56 2.16 -10.74
CA LEU A 233 -0.13 2.38 -10.85
C LEU A 233 0.43 1.61 -12.05
N ARG A 234 1.46 2.18 -12.71
CA ARG A 234 2.18 1.59 -13.85
C ARG A 234 3.67 1.47 -13.56
N GLU A 235 4.33 0.53 -14.26
CA GLU A 235 5.77 0.26 -14.15
C GLU A 235 6.25 0.19 -12.69
N VAL A 236 5.44 -0.42 -11.83
CA VAL A 236 5.50 -0.29 -10.38
C VAL A 236 6.72 -1.03 -9.86
N PRO A 237 7.78 -0.35 -9.37
CA PRO A 237 8.88 -1.04 -8.75
C PRO A 237 8.44 -1.63 -7.40
N VAL A 238 8.90 -2.84 -7.11
CA VAL A 238 8.74 -3.51 -5.81
C VAL A 238 10.11 -4.00 -5.38
N ALA A 239 10.66 -3.37 -4.36
CA ALA A 239 11.94 -3.75 -3.80
C ALA A 239 11.77 -4.89 -2.79
N TYR A 240 12.63 -5.90 -2.85
CA TYR A 240 12.61 -7.05 -1.96
C TYR A 240 14.02 -7.65 -1.78
N ARG A 241 14.22 -8.38 -0.68
CA ARG A 241 15.45 -9.15 -0.41
C ARG A 241 15.08 -10.54 0.10
N THR A 242 15.97 -11.50 -0.16
CA THR A 242 15.74 -12.93 0.11
C THR A 242 16.99 -13.59 0.68
N TRP A 243 16.80 -14.52 1.60
CA TRP A 243 17.86 -15.35 2.19
C TRP A 243 17.51 -16.83 2.08
N GLY A 244 18.54 -17.67 2.09
CA GLY A 244 18.38 -19.12 1.91
C GLY A 244 17.96 -19.50 0.49
N ARG A 245 17.22 -20.61 0.36
CA ARG A 245 16.85 -21.16 -0.96
C ARG A 245 15.46 -21.79 -0.95
N LEU A 246 14.65 -21.44 -1.96
CA LEU A 246 13.35 -22.08 -2.21
C LEU A 246 13.56 -23.54 -2.60
N ASN A 247 12.81 -24.43 -1.95
CA ASN A 247 12.85 -25.88 -2.21
C ASN A 247 12.02 -26.28 -3.44
N GLU A 248 12.10 -27.55 -3.85
CA GLU A 248 11.45 -28.07 -5.06
C GLU A 248 9.91 -28.05 -5.00
N THR A 249 9.34 -28.05 -3.79
CA THR A 249 7.90 -27.98 -3.53
C THR A 249 7.38 -26.54 -3.36
N GLY A 250 8.28 -25.56 -3.25
CA GLY A 250 7.94 -24.15 -3.03
C GLY A 250 7.23 -23.86 -1.69
N ASP A 251 7.50 -24.66 -0.66
CA ASP A 251 6.79 -24.62 0.65
C ASP A 251 7.61 -24.08 1.84
N ASN A 252 8.94 -24.02 1.76
CA ASN A 252 9.79 -23.60 2.88
C ASN A 252 9.88 -22.08 3.07
N VAL A 253 8.82 -21.33 2.73
CA VAL A 253 8.88 -19.86 2.69
C VAL A 253 8.54 -19.24 4.04
N MET A 254 9.36 -18.28 4.45
CA MET A 254 9.17 -17.42 5.61
C MET A 254 9.01 -15.97 5.14
N ILE A 255 7.81 -15.40 5.32
CA ILE A 255 7.60 -13.96 5.05
C ILE A 255 7.93 -13.17 6.30
N ILE A 256 8.79 -12.16 6.15
CA ILE A 256 9.07 -11.15 7.18
C ILE A 256 8.51 -9.80 6.71
N CYS A 257 7.62 -9.21 7.50
CA CYS A 257 6.98 -7.92 7.23
C CYS A 257 7.62 -6.82 8.09
N HIS A 258 8.12 -5.76 7.46
CA HIS A 258 8.83 -4.68 8.15
C HIS A 258 7.89 -3.61 8.74
N ALA A 259 8.37 -2.91 9.78
CA ALA A 259 7.67 -1.82 10.45
C ALA A 259 7.77 -0.47 9.68
N LEU A 260 7.02 0.55 10.14
CA LEU A 260 6.84 1.88 9.50
C LEU A 260 8.09 2.48 8.84
N SER A 261 9.22 2.50 9.56
CA SER A 261 10.50 3.06 9.06
C SER A 261 11.62 2.02 8.90
N GLY A 262 11.25 0.75 8.77
CA GLY A 262 12.14 -0.35 8.37
C GLY A 262 12.28 -0.43 6.85
N SER A 263 13.04 -1.42 6.39
CA SER A 263 13.29 -1.66 4.97
C SER A 263 13.27 -3.16 4.63
N ALA A 264 13.48 -3.50 3.35
CA ALA A 264 13.59 -4.90 2.92
C ALA A 264 14.82 -5.65 3.48
N ASP A 265 15.81 -4.98 4.10
CA ASP A 265 16.95 -5.64 4.73
C ASP A 265 16.67 -5.99 6.20
N VAL A 266 16.31 -7.25 6.46
CA VAL A 266 16.03 -7.79 7.80
C VAL A 266 17.29 -7.90 8.66
N GLU A 267 18.47 -8.09 8.06
CA GLU A 267 19.71 -8.25 8.85
C GLU A 267 20.12 -6.97 9.57
N ASP A 268 19.75 -5.79 9.03
CA ASP A 268 20.04 -4.50 9.66
C ASP A 268 19.25 -4.25 10.96
N TRP A 269 17.97 -4.61 11.02
CA TRP A 269 17.08 -4.31 12.18
C TRP A 269 16.67 -5.53 13.02
N TRP A 270 16.86 -6.74 12.50
CA TRP A 270 16.55 -8.00 13.19
C TRP A 270 17.67 -9.06 13.05
N GLY A 271 18.89 -8.64 12.68
CA GLY A 271 20.07 -9.50 12.50
C GLY A 271 20.35 -10.53 13.61
N PRO A 272 20.18 -10.25 14.91
CA PRO A 272 20.36 -11.25 15.98
C PRO A 272 19.40 -12.44 15.94
N LEU A 273 18.30 -12.35 15.18
CA LEU A 273 17.35 -13.43 14.91
C LEU A 273 17.70 -14.24 13.65
N MET A 274 18.69 -13.81 12.87
CA MET A 274 19.11 -14.43 11.62
C MET A 274 20.25 -15.46 11.84
N GLY A 275 20.18 -16.59 11.13
CA GLY A 275 21.29 -17.54 11.00
C GLY A 275 20.99 -18.97 11.48
N PRO A 276 21.95 -19.89 11.34
CA PRO A 276 21.75 -21.31 11.63
C PRO A 276 21.30 -21.55 13.08
N GLY A 277 20.17 -22.24 13.26
CA GLY A 277 19.58 -22.52 14.57
C GLY A 277 18.92 -21.32 15.26
N ARG A 278 18.81 -20.16 14.61
CA ARG A 278 17.98 -19.02 15.07
C ARG A 278 16.56 -19.11 14.51
N ALA A 279 15.69 -18.21 14.96
CA ALA A 279 14.31 -18.11 14.46
C ALA A 279 14.26 -17.94 12.92
N PHE A 280 15.14 -17.13 12.34
CA PHE A 280 15.22 -16.92 10.90
C PHE A 280 16.43 -17.67 10.33
N ASP A 281 16.30 -18.99 10.15
CA ASP A 281 17.39 -19.85 9.66
C ASP A 281 17.39 -19.98 8.12
N PRO A 282 18.33 -19.31 7.40
CA PRO A 282 18.41 -19.38 5.94
C PRO A 282 18.94 -20.72 5.41
N THR A 283 19.38 -21.64 6.27
CA THR A 283 19.71 -23.02 5.86
C THR A 283 18.47 -23.91 5.73
N LYS A 284 17.33 -23.45 6.27
CA LYS A 284 16.04 -24.17 6.32
C LYS A 284 14.98 -23.48 5.47
N PHE A 285 14.83 -22.17 5.65
CA PHE A 285 13.79 -21.37 5.00
C PHE A 285 14.30 -20.62 3.77
N PHE A 286 13.40 -20.38 2.84
CA PHE A 286 13.49 -19.26 1.91
C PHE A 286 12.85 -18.05 2.57
N ILE A 287 13.67 -17.20 3.17
CA ILE A 287 13.22 -16.01 3.89
C ILE A 287 13.06 -14.89 2.87
N VAL A 288 11.95 -14.16 2.93
CA VAL A 288 11.65 -13.04 2.01
C VAL A 288 11.08 -11.86 2.77
N CYS A 289 11.63 -10.67 2.51
CA CYS A 289 11.09 -9.39 2.97
C CYS A 289 10.88 -8.47 1.77
N CYS A 290 9.67 -7.95 1.62
CA CYS A 290 9.27 -7.03 0.56
C CYS A 290 9.02 -5.64 1.16
N ASN A 291 9.54 -4.61 0.51
CA ASN A 291 9.35 -3.22 0.92
C ASN A 291 7.96 -2.72 0.53
N VAL A 292 7.27 -2.01 1.42
CA VAL A 292 5.88 -1.55 1.21
C VAL A 292 5.73 -0.38 0.22
N LEU A 293 4.53 -0.21 -0.36
CA LEU A 293 4.16 1.00 -1.11
C LEU A 293 4.29 2.24 -0.22
N GLY A 294 4.74 3.36 -0.79
CA GLY A 294 4.98 4.59 -0.05
C GLY A 294 6.30 4.62 0.73
N SER A 295 7.03 3.51 0.87
CA SER A 295 8.38 3.50 1.47
C SER A 295 9.44 4.05 0.50
N PRO A 296 10.37 4.92 0.97
CA PRO A 296 11.40 5.50 0.11
C PRO A 296 12.42 4.46 -0.36
N TYR A 297 12.45 3.25 0.21
CA TYR A 297 13.54 2.29 0.02
C TYR A 297 13.47 1.45 -1.26
N GLY A 298 12.61 1.79 -2.21
CA GLY A 298 12.71 1.30 -3.60
C GLY A 298 11.42 0.72 -4.18
N THR A 299 10.38 0.54 -3.37
CA THR A 299 9.02 0.27 -3.87
C THR A 299 8.35 1.59 -4.26
N ALA A 300 7.36 1.53 -5.17
CA ALA A 300 6.63 2.70 -5.64
C ALA A 300 6.12 3.57 -4.48
N SER A 301 6.47 4.85 -4.53
CA SER A 301 6.39 5.80 -3.42
C SER A 301 6.47 7.25 -3.93
N PRO A 302 6.20 8.27 -3.09
CA PRO A 302 6.39 9.69 -3.42
C PRO A 302 7.71 10.04 -4.13
N VAL A 303 8.83 9.39 -3.77
CA VAL A 303 10.14 9.64 -4.41
C VAL A 303 10.31 8.97 -5.78
N THR A 304 9.47 8.00 -6.12
CA THR A 304 9.49 7.27 -7.40
C THR A 304 9.02 8.18 -8.55
N VAL A 305 9.63 8.08 -9.73
CA VAL A 305 9.15 8.78 -10.94
C VAL A 305 7.81 8.21 -11.42
N ASN A 306 6.85 9.09 -11.67
CA ASN A 306 5.59 8.75 -12.33
C ASN A 306 5.83 8.64 -13.85
N PRO A 307 5.58 7.47 -14.48
CA PRO A 307 5.83 7.27 -15.90
C PRO A 307 4.90 8.07 -16.83
N GLU A 308 3.78 8.60 -16.32
CA GLU A 308 2.84 9.42 -17.11
C GLU A 308 3.23 10.91 -17.13
N THR A 309 4.03 11.39 -16.16
CA THR A 309 4.45 12.82 -16.07
C THR A 309 5.96 13.05 -16.18
N GLY A 310 6.79 12.02 -15.98
CA GLY A 310 8.25 12.12 -16.02
C GLY A 310 8.90 12.77 -14.80
N VAL A 311 8.14 13.07 -13.75
CA VAL A 311 8.61 13.63 -12.47
C VAL A 311 8.26 12.71 -11.30
N SER A 312 8.90 12.85 -10.14
CA SER A 312 8.51 12.10 -8.93
C SER A 312 7.07 12.38 -8.52
N TYR A 313 6.34 11.35 -8.04
CA TYR A 313 4.93 11.49 -7.64
C TYR A 313 4.72 12.57 -6.55
N GLY A 314 5.68 12.73 -5.62
CA GLY A 314 5.58 13.70 -4.52
C GLY A 314 4.26 13.55 -3.74
N PRO A 315 3.49 14.62 -3.52
CA PRO A 315 2.20 14.55 -2.81
C PRO A 315 1.09 13.89 -3.64
N GLU A 316 1.27 13.70 -4.94
CA GLU A 316 0.29 13.07 -5.84
C GLU A 316 0.36 11.54 -5.81
N PHE A 317 1.25 10.95 -5.00
CA PHE A 317 1.28 9.50 -4.81
C PHE A 317 -0.03 9.01 -4.18
N PRO A 318 -0.75 8.07 -4.81
CA PRO A 318 -2.06 7.64 -4.34
C PRO A 318 -1.97 6.91 -2.98
N LEU A 319 -2.97 7.11 -2.12
CA LEU A 319 -3.08 6.40 -0.86
C LEU A 319 -3.24 4.88 -1.13
N ALA A 320 -2.26 4.11 -0.69
CA ALA A 320 -2.26 2.66 -0.71
C ALA A 320 -2.56 2.11 0.70
N THR A 321 -3.26 0.98 0.77
CA THR A 321 -3.61 0.29 2.02
C THR A 321 -2.59 -0.81 2.39
N ILE A 322 -2.67 -1.36 3.59
CA ILE A 322 -1.92 -2.58 3.99
C ILE A 322 -2.31 -3.77 3.08
N CYS A 323 -3.59 -3.87 2.70
CA CYS A 323 -4.08 -4.89 1.77
C CYS A 323 -3.46 -4.75 0.37
N ASP A 324 -3.17 -3.52 -0.08
CA ASP A 324 -2.47 -3.27 -1.35
C ASP A 324 -1.02 -3.73 -1.31
N ASP A 325 -0.32 -3.60 -0.17
CA ASP A 325 1.03 -4.15 0.00
C ASP A 325 1.01 -5.68 -0.12
N VAL A 326 0.15 -6.36 0.65
CA VAL A 326 -0.01 -7.82 0.62
C VAL A 326 -0.35 -8.32 -0.79
N ARG A 327 -1.30 -7.66 -1.47
CA ARG A 327 -1.67 -7.97 -2.86
C ARG A 327 -0.52 -7.75 -3.84
N LEU A 328 0.31 -6.73 -3.67
CA LEU A 328 1.47 -6.45 -4.51
C LEU A 328 2.62 -7.44 -4.25
N HIS A 329 2.89 -7.72 -2.99
CA HIS A 329 3.92 -8.65 -2.53
C HIS A 329 3.59 -10.09 -2.95
N LYS A 330 2.32 -10.52 -2.90
CA LYS A 330 1.86 -11.82 -3.42
C LYS A 330 2.29 -12.04 -4.87
N LEU A 331 2.16 -11.03 -5.72
CA LEU A 331 2.62 -11.11 -7.11
C LEU A 331 4.15 -11.31 -7.22
N ILE A 332 4.95 -10.88 -6.24
CA ILE A 332 6.40 -11.11 -6.20
C ILE A 332 6.70 -12.56 -5.79
N LEU A 333 5.99 -13.09 -4.79
CA LEU A 333 6.11 -14.49 -4.38
C LEU A 333 5.74 -15.45 -5.53
N ASP A 334 4.70 -15.10 -6.31
CA ASP A 334 4.29 -15.86 -7.48
C ASP A 334 5.36 -15.85 -8.60
N ASP A 335 6.01 -14.70 -8.84
CA ASP A 335 7.15 -14.59 -9.79
C ASP A 335 8.42 -15.31 -9.30
N LEU A 336 8.54 -15.55 -7.99
CA LEU A 336 9.58 -16.37 -7.36
C LEU A 336 9.23 -17.87 -7.33
N GLY A 337 7.99 -18.26 -7.68
CA GLY A 337 7.53 -19.65 -7.73
C GLY A 337 7.01 -20.22 -6.39
N VAL A 338 6.71 -19.37 -5.40
CA VAL A 338 6.24 -19.79 -4.07
C VAL A 338 4.86 -20.45 -4.15
N GLN A 339 4.76 -21.70 -3.69
CA GLN A 339 3.49 -22.45 -3.67
C GLN A 339 2.74 -22.27 -2.35
N SER A 340 3.46 -22.21 -1.22
CA SER A 340 2.88 -21.86 0.09
C SER A 340 3.94 -21.31 1.05
N VAL A 341 3.48 -20.72 2.15
CA VAL A 341 4.27 -20.01 3.15
C VAL A 341 4.13 -20.73 4.48
N ALA A 342 5.24 -21.30 4.97
CA ALA A 342 5.27 -22.05 6.21
C ALA A 342 4.95 -21.18 7.44
N ILE A 343 5.37 -19.92 7.42
CA ILE A 343 5.19 -18.93 8.50
C ILE A 343 5.29 -17.49 7.96
N CYS A 344 4.42 -16.60 8.44
CA CYS A 344 4.45 -15.16 8.14
C CYS A 344 4.50 -14.35 9.45
N LEU A 345 5.47 -13.44 9.58
CA LEU A 345 5.75 -12.76 10.86
C LEU A 345 6.18 -11.29 10.69
N GLY A 346 5.94 -10.46 11.71
CA GLY A 346 6.29 -9.03 11.65
C GLY A 346 5.82 -8.24 12.87
N GLY A 347 6.58 -7.19 13.21
CA GLY A 347 6.30 -6.28 14.33
C GLY A 347 5.66 -4.95 13.91
N SER A 348 4.83 -4.34 14.76
CA SER A 348 4.21 -3.03 14.51
C SER A 348 3.33 -3.04 13.24
N MET A 349 3.55 -2.11 12.31
CA MET A 349 2.99 -2.15 10.95
C MET A 349 3.30 -3.46 10.18
N GLY A 350 4.38 -4.17 10.54
CA GLY A 350 4.65 -5.52 10.06
C GLY A 350 3.58 -6.52 10.50
N GLY A 351 3.11 -6.42 11.75
CA GLY A 351 2.02 -7.25 12.28
C GLY A 351 0.68 -6.98 11.59
N MET A 352 0.42 -5.74 11.18
CA MET A 352 -0.76 -5.38 10.36
C MET A 352 -0.76 -6.14 9.03
N GLN A 353 0.41 -6.21 8.35
CA GLN A 353 0.58 -6.98 7.12
C GLN A 353 0.38 -8.48 7.37
N VAL A 354 0.89 -9.03 8.49
CA VAL A 354 0.71 -10.44 8.87
C VAL A 354 -0.77 -10.82 9.02
N LEU A 355 -1.58 -9.94 9.64
CA LEU A 355 -3.02 -10.15 9.75
C LEU A 355 -3.70 -10.10 8.37
N GLU A 356 -3.32 -9.16 7.49
CA GLU A 356 -3.83 -9.11 6.11
C GLU A 356 -3.42 -10.32 5.25
N TRP A 357 -2.20 -10.85 5.42
CA TRP A 357 -1.73 -12.08 4.77
C TRP A 357 -2.62 -13.29 5.10
N SER A 358 -3.16 -13.36 6.32
CA SER A 358 -3.99 -14.50 6.77
C SER A 358 -5.24 -14.72 5.92
N PHE A 359 -5.80 -13.66 5.32
CA PHE A 359 -6.99 -13.74 4.44
C PHE A 359 -6.71 -14.41 3.08
N LEU A 360 -5.47 -14.75 2.75
CA LEU A 360 -5.15 -15.67 1.64
C LEU A 360 -5.41 -17.15 1.98
N GLY A 361 -5.82 -17.45 3.22
CA GLY A 361 -6.27 -18.76 3.66
C GLY A 361 -5.15 -19.74 4.05
N THR A 362 -5.55 -20.80 4.77
CA THR A 362 -4.68 -21.86 5.30
C THR A 362 -3.99 -22.71 4.21
N ASP A 363 -4.46 -22.62 2.97
CA ASP A 363 -3.83 -23.28 1.84
C ASP A 363 -2.54 -22.56 1.40
N TYR A 364 -2.51 -21.22 1.46
CA TYR A 364 -1.32 -20.44 1.09
C TYR A 364 -0.47 -20.03 2.29
N ILE A 365 -1.05 -19.46 3.36
CA ILE A 365 -0.33 -19.08 4.59
C ILE A 365 -0.63 -20.12 5.67
N LYS A 366 0.39 -20.84 6.16
CA LYS A 366 0.19 -21.93 7.13
C LYS A 366 0.09 -21.45 8.58
N THR A 367 0.99 -20.58 9.04
CA THR A 367 0.93 -19.96 10.39
C THR A 367 1.28 -18.47 10.33
N ILE A 368 0.87 -17.75 11.38
CA ILE A 368 1.11 -16.30 11.51
C ILE A 368 1.74 -15.95 12.86
N VAL A 369 2.57 -14.89 12.90
CA VAL A 369 3.15 -14.34 14.13
C VAL A 369 3.03 -12.80 14.13
N PRO A 370 1.86 -12.25 14.50
CA PRO A 370 1.70 -10.81 14.72
C PRO A 370 2.38 -10.38 16.03
N ILE A 371 3.31 -9.42 15.95
CA ILE A 371 4.08 -8.91 17.09
C ILE A 371 3.76 -7.43 17.32
N ALA A 372 3.50 -7.03 18.57
CA ALA A 372 3.31 -5.64 19.01
C ALA A 372 2.45 -4.81 18.03
N THR A 373 1.21 -5.23 17.82
CA THR A 373 0.33 -4.74 16.74
C THR A 373 -1.13 -4.79 17.17
N SER A 374 -2.03 -4.29 16.31
CA SER A 374 -3.47 -4.32 16.52
C SER A 374 -4.24 -4.73 15.25
N ALA A 375 -5.46 -5.22 15.44
CA ALA A 375 -6.37 -5.58 14.33
C ALA A 375 -6.90 -4.35 13.57
N LYS A 376 -6.85 -3.17 14.21
CA LYS A 376 -7.33 -1.89 13.68
C LYS A 376 -6.51 -0.75 14.29
N HIS A 377 -6.20 0.28 13.52
CA HIS A 377 -5.47 1.44 14.05
C HIS A 377 -6.35 2.17 15.09
N SER A 378 -5.87 2.23 16.34
CA SER A 378 -6.64 2.81 17.43
C SER A 378 -6.69 4.33 17.33
N ALA A 379 -7.70 4.96 17.94
CA ALA A 379 -7.82 6.42 17.97
C ALA A 379 -6.59 7.10 18.62
N TRP A 380 -5.88 6.39 19.50
CA TRP A 380 -4.62 6.81 20.10
C TRP A 380 -3.50 6.88 19.05
N CYS A 381 -3.28 5.80 18.30
CA CYS A 381 -2.25 5.75 17.25
C CYS A 381 -2.53 6.75 16.12
N ILE A 382 -3.80 6.89 15.71
CA ILE A 382 -4.25 7.89 14.72
C ILE A 382 -3.94 9.32 15.21
N SER A 383 -4.21 9.62 16.49
CA SER A 383 -3.95 10.95 17.07
C SER A 383 -2.45 11.28 17.11
N TRP A 384 -1.59 10.31 17.43
CA TRP A 384 -0.14 10.49 17.36
C TRP A 384 0.38 10.63 15.94
N GLY A 385 -0.11 9.80 15.01
CA GLY A 385 0.21 9.92 13.58
C GLY A 385 -0.17 11.27 13.00
N GLU A 386 -1.31 11.84 13.40
CA GLU A 386 -1.71 13.18 12.98
C GLU A 386 -0.84 14.28 13.60
N ALA A 387 -0.50 14.21 14.90
CA ALA A 387 0.43 15.17 15.51
C ALA A 387 1.83 15.15 14.86
N GLN A 388 2.31 13.97 14.47
CA GLN A 388 3.55 13.78 13.71
C GLN A 388 3.44 14.41 12.31
N ARG A 389 2.34 14.19 11.59
CA ARG A 389 2.10 14.82 10.27
C ARG A 389 1.95 16.33 10.34
N GLN A 390 1.22 16.86 11.32
CA GLN A 390 1.07 18.31 11.54
C GLN A 390 2.42 18.98 11.83
N SER A 391 3.37 18.26 12.45
CA SER A 391 4.75 18.73 12.61
C SER A 391 5.45 18.92 11.26
N ILE A 392 5.23 18.01 10.30
CA ILE A 392 5.73 18.12 8.91
C ILE A 392 5.01 19.24 8.16
N TYR A 393 3.68 19.30 8.23
CA TYR A 393 2.86 20.32 7.54
C TYR A 393 3.16 21.75 8.00
N SER A 394 3.63 21.91 9.24
CA SER A 394 4.02 23.22 9.80
C SER A 394 5.43 23.68 9.41
N ASP A 395 6.24 22.86 8.73
CA ASP A 395 7.58 23.26 8.27
C ASP A 395 7.46 24.16 7.03
N PRO A 396 8.02 25.39 7.03
CA PRO A 396 7.95 26.29 5.87
C PRO A 396 8.55 25.72 4.57
N ASN A 397 9.39 24.69 4.65
CA ASN A 397 9.92 24.00 3.48
C ASN A 397 8.98 22.92 2.92
N TYR A 398 7.89 22.54 3.61
CA TYR A 398 6.98 21.47 3.16
C TYR A 398 6.32 21.76 1.81
N ARG A 399 5.87 23.01 1.57
CA ARG A 399 5.35 23.49 0.27
C ARG A 399 4.28 22.55 -0.32
N ASP A 400 3.31 22.17 0.50
CA ASP A 400 2.22 21.24 0.15
C ASP A 400 2.71 19.88 -0.40
N GLY A 401 3.92 19.48 -0.02
CA GLY A 401 4.61 18.27 -0.47
C GLY A 401 5.48 18.45 -1.72
N TYR A 402 5.36 19.57 -2.44
CA TYR A 402 6.17 19.90 -3.63
C TYR A 402 7.53 20.51 -3.27
N TYR A 403 8.16 20.02 -2.20
CA TYR A 403 9.51 20.41 -1.78
C TYR A 403 10.59 19.79 -2.67
N THR A 404 11.80 20.35 -2.66
CA THR A 404 12.94 19.81 -3.42
C THR A 404 13.91 19.09 -2.49
N ALA A 405 14.65 18.11 -3.02
CA ALA A 405 15.68 17.38 -2.26
C ALA A 405 16.82 18.28 -1.72
N ALA A 406 16.93 19.53 -2.17
CA ALA A 406 17.87 20.52 -1.64
C ALA A 406 17.32 21.33 -0.45
N ALA A 407 16.00 21.36 -0.27
CA ALA A 407 15.31 22.03 0.83
C ALA A 407 14.06 21.24 1.28
N PRO A 408 14.23 20.04 1.85
CA PRO A 408 13.12 19.26 2.44
C PRO A 408 12.65 19.85 3.79
N PRO A 409 11.46 19.47 4.28
CA PRO A 409 10.93 19.85 5.60
C PRO A 409 11.61 19.10 6.74
N SER A 410 12.93 19.32 6.89
CA SER A 410 13.78 18.64 7.87
C SER A 410 13.35 18.88 9.31
N ILE A 411 12.91 20.08 9.67
CA ILE A 411 12.58 20.40 11.07
C ILE A 411 11.26 19.72 11.45
N GLY A 412 10.28 19.75 10.54
CA GLY A 412 9.02 19.04 10.73
C GLY A 412 9.17 17.52 10.77
N LEU A 413 10.01 16.94 9.91
CA LEU A 413 10.32 15.50 9.91
C LEU A 413 11.13 15.07 11.16
N GLY A 414 12.06 15.91 11.61
CA GLY A 414 12.79 15.70 12.87
C GLY A 414 11.86 15.75 14.08
N ALA A 415 10.95 16.73 14.13
CA ALA A 415 9.93 16.84 15.17
C ALA A 415 8.97 15.63 15.17
N ALA A 416 8.54 15.17 13.98
CA ALA A 416 7.76 13.95 13.83
C ALA A 416 8.49 12.73 14.40
N ARG A 417 9.80 12.55 14.10
CA ARG A 417 10.59 11.45 14.70
C ARG A 417 10.72 11.60 16.22
N MET A 418 10.97 12.80 16.73
CA MET A 418 11.07 13.05 18.17
C MET A 418 9.77 12.71 18.91
N ALA A 419 8.60 13.03 18.33
CA ALA A 419 7.31 12.63 18.86
C ALA A 419 7.10 11.10 18.80
N ALA A 420 7.46 10.47 17.68
CA ALA A 420 7.34 9.02 17.52
C ALA A 420 8.20 8.23 18.52
N LEU A 421 9.45 8.64 18.77
CA LEU A 421 10.34 8.04 19.78
C LEU A 421 9.74 8.02 21.19
N LEU A 422 8.96 9.04 21.55
CA LEU A 422 8.27 9.11 22.85
C LEU A 422 7.06 8.15 22.93
N THR A 423 6.53 7.70 21.79
CA THR A 423 5.51 6.64 21.74
C THR A 423 6.11 5.24 21.66
N TYR A 424 7.32 5.11 21.09
CA TYR A 424 8.00 3.81 20.97
C TYR A 424 8.68 3.35 22.26
N ARG A 425 8.93 4.27 23.20
CA ARG A 425 9.61 4.00 24.48
C ARG A 425 8.68 4.16 25.67
N SER A 426 8.96 3.43 26.75
CA SER A 426 8.28 3.66 28.03
C SER A 426 8.80 4.90 28.76
N ARG A 427 7.93 5.52 29.57
CA ARG A 427 8.30 6.60 30.51
C ARG A 427 9.47 6.20 31.42
N ASN A 428 9.49 4.95 31.89
CA ASN A 428 10.48 4.47 32.86
C ASN A 428 11.85 4.23 32.20
N SER A 429 11.88 3.87 30.91
CA SER A 429 13.13 3.83 30.12
C SER A 429 13.72 5.25 29.98
N PHE A 430 12.90 6.26 29.67
CA PHE A 430 13.37 7.65 29.59
C PHE A 430 13.88 8.21 30.93
N GLU A 431 13.19 7.95 32.05
CA GLU A 431 13.63 8.42 33.38
C GLU A 431 14.94 7.73 33.81
N SER A 432 15.09 6.42 33.57
CA SER A 432 16.30 5.68 33.95
C SER A 432 17.52 6.01 33.07
N ARG A 433 17.34 6.15 31.75
CA ARG A 433 18.40 6.55 30.81
C ARG A 433 18.89 7.98 31.06
N PHE A 434 17.96 8.94 31.20
CA PHE A 434 18.28 10.37 31.15
C PHE A 434 18.00 11.11 32.46
N GLY A 435 16.80 10.94 33.01
CA GLY A 435 16.29 11.72 34.14
C GLY A 435 16.50 13.23 33.96
N ARG A 436 16.98 13.91 35.00
CA ARG A 436 17.32 15.35 34.97
C ARG A 436 18.79 15.65 34.64
N ARG A 437 19.51 14.72 34.00
CA ARG A 437 20.95 14.88 33.69
C ARG A 437 21.17 16.01 32.67
N VAL A 438 21.99 16.98 33.04
CA VAL A 438 22.44 18.08 32.17
C VAL A 438 23.71 17.64 31.45
N MET A 439 23.88 18.03 30.19
CA MET A 439 25.15 17.88 29.47
C MET A 439 26.02 19.12 29.67
N ASP A 440 27.29 18.93 30.04
CA ASP A 440 28.32 19.92 29.70
C ASP A 440 28.44 19.98 28.16
N GLN A 441 28.64 21.20 27.63
CA GLN A 441 28.26 21.60 26.26
C GLN A 441 28.48 20.54 25.15
N PRO A 442 27.47 20.29 24.29
CA PRO A 442 27.68 19.46 23.10
C PRO A 442 28.76 20.09 22.21
N THR A 443 29.73 19.28 21.78
CA THR A 443 30.81 19.69 20.86
C THR A 443 30.30 20.15 19.47
N TYR A 444 29.03 19.89 19.17
CA TYR A 444 28.34 20.26 17.94
C TYR A 444 27.62 21.61 18.02
N SER A 445 28.34 22.69 18.33
CA SER A 445 28.02 24.00 17.74
C SER A 445 29.20 24.98 17.79
N LYS A 446 29.60 25.50 16.62
CA LYS A 446 30.32 26.78 16.50
C LYS A 446 29.32 27.94 16.48
N ALA A 447 28.36 27.94 17.40
CA ALA A 447 27.47 29.08 17.58
C ALA A 447 28.31 30.27 18.07
N ARG A 448 28.14 31.44 17.45
CA ARG A 448 28.74 32.70 17.93
C ARG A 448 28.19 32.96 19.33
N ASP A 449 29.06 33.17 20.31
CA ASP A 449 28.63 33.64 21.63
C ASP A 449 27.86 34.96 21.45
N PRO A 450 26.65 35.10 22.01
CA PRO A 450 25.77 36.23 21.70
C PRO A 450 26.38 37.55 22.14
N GLU A 451 26.39 38.54 21.26
CA GLU A 451 27.04 39.83 21.48
C GLU A 451 26.15 40.82 22.25
N SER A 452 24.88 40.45 22.47
CA SER A 452 23.95 41.18 23.32
C SER A 452 22.94 40.24 24.02
N PRO A 453 22.33 40.66 25.14
CA PRO A 453 21.23 39.90 25.76
C PRO A 453 20.00 39.73 24.85
N ALA A 454 19.77 40.67 23.91
CA ALA A 454 18.71 40.54 22.92
C ALA A 454 19.01 39.41 21.91
N GLU A 455 20.27 39.28 21.49
CA GLU A 455 20.72 38.14 20.69
C GLU A 455 20.66 36.83 21.49
N GLU A 456 21.07 36.82 22.76
CA GLU A 456 20.97 35.64 23.63
C GLU A 456 19.51 35.17 23.76
N HIS A 457 18.57 36.08 24.04
CA HIS A 457 17.14 35.76 24.04
C HIS A 457 16.64 35.23 22.70
N HIS A 458 17.12 35.79 21.57
CA HIS A 458 16.75 35.34 20.23
C HIS A 458 17.32 33.94 19.90
N GLN A 459 18.57 33.66 20.30
CA GLN A 459 19.24 32.35 20.15
C GLN A 459 18.64 31.27 21.07
N ILE A 460 18.07 31.65 22.21
CA ILE A 460 17.31 30.76 23.12
C ILE A 460 15.92 30.49 22.54
N HIS A 461 15.18 31.52 22.13
CA HIS A 461 13.83 31.40 21.57
C HIS A 461 13.80 30.52 20.30
N ASN A 462 14.84 30.63 19.46
CA ASN A 462 14.98 29.87 18.21
C ASN A 462 15.90 28.64 18.33
N ASP A 463 16.18 28.12 19.53
CA ASP A 463 17.09 26.98 19.73
C ASP A 463 16.67 25.72 18.93
N GLY A 464 15.36 25.50 18.74
CA GLY A 464 14.82 24.42 17.91
C GLY A 464 14.93 24.64 16.39
N ASN A 465 15.25 25.85 15.92
CA ASN A 465 15.26 26.22 14.49
C ASN A 465 16.69 26.21 13.88
N ARG A 466 17.71 25.79 14.66
CA ARG A 466 19.13 25.94 14.33
C ARG A 466 19.62 25.18 13.09
N HIS A 467 18.85 24.21 12.58
CA HIS A 467 19.18 23.45 11.37
C HIS A 467 18.49 23.98 10.09
N SER A 468 17.74 25.08 10.16
CA SER A 468 17.14 25.72 8.98
C SER A 468 18.18 26.42 8.10
N LYS A 469 18.70 25.70 7.08
CA LYS A 469 19.45 26.28 5.96
C LYS A 469 18.52 27.01 4.99
N GLY A 470 17.83 28.06 5.45
CA GLY A 470 16.86 28.78 4.63
C GLY A 470 16.36 30.12 5.18
N HIS A 471 16.85 30.62 6.31
CA HIS A 471 16.35 31.90 6.82
C HIS A 471 16.90 33.07 6.00
N VAL A 472 16.01 33.77 5.28
CA VAL A 472 16.29 35.08 4.68
C VAL A 472 16.66 36.06 5.79
N GLU A 473 17.75 36.80 5.63
CA GLU A 473 18.11 37.85 6.60
C GLU A 473 17.00 38.89 6.69
N ARG A 474 16.45 39.08 7.89
CA ARG A 474 15.44 40.10 8.14
C ARG A 474 16.16 41.44 8.31
N SER A 475 16.43 42.12 7.20
CA SER A 475 17.02 43.46 7.20
C SER A 475 16.22 44.40 8.10
N SER A 476 16.83 44.81 9.20
CA SER A 476 16.25 45.81 10.09
C SER A 476 16.30 47.17 9.41
N PRO A 477 15.27 48.04 9.56
CA PRO A 477 15.28 49.37 8.97
C PRO A 477 16.31 50.25 9.69
N ALA A 478 17.51 50.35 9.10
CA ALA A 478 18.56 51.22 9.58
C ALA A 478 18.25 52.69 9.24
N ASP A 479 18.73 53.61 10.09
CA ASP A 479 18.47 55.04 9.97
C ASP A 479 18.90 55.62 8.62
N SER A 480 18.03 56.43 8.02
CA SER A 480 18.28 57.14 6.76
C SER A 480 17.92 58.62 6.87
N THR A 481 18.59 59.32 7.78
CA THR A 481 18.50 60.79 7.92
C THR A 481 19.88 61.45 7.76
N SER A 482 19.97 62.40 6.82
CA SER A 482 21.14 63.24 6.51
C SER A 482 22.35 62.48 5.89
N ASN A 483 23.08 63.03 4.91
CA ASN A 483 22.88 64.25 4.11
C ASN A 483 23.65 64.12 2.79
N LEU A 484 23.08 64.62 1.67
CA LEU A 484 23.69 65.71 0.88
C LEU A 484 22.81 66.17 -0.28
N LEU A 485 22.90 67.47 -0.57
CA LEU A 485 22.25 68.18 -1.67
C LEU A 485 22.88 67.76 -3.02
N THR A 486 22.26 67.93 -4.19
CA THR A 486 22.07 69.25 -4.87
C THR A 486 21.27 69.08 -6.18
N ALA A 487 20.73 70.19 -6.70
CA ALA A 487 20.23 70.44 -8.07
C ALA A 487 18.75 70.12 -8.39
N SER A 488 17.96 71.21 -8.47
CA SER A 488 17.07 71.65 -9.56
C SER A 488 16.22 70.65 -10.39
N SER A 489 15.00 70.98 -10.84
CA SER A 489 14.06 72.07 -10.53
C SER A 489 12.74 71.84 -11.29
N GLN A 490 11.62 72.33 -10.75
CA GLN A 490 10.37 72.72 -11.45
C GLN A 490 9.70 71.74 -12.45
N VAL A 491 8.47 71.31 -12.15
CA VAL A 491 7.27 71.53 -13.01
C VAL A 491 6.02 71.66 -12.08
N LEU A 492 5.11 72.58 -12.44
CA LEU A 492 3.77 72.81 -11.83
C LEU A 492 2.68 72.12 -12.69
N ALA A 493 1.42 71.85 -12.29
CA ALA A 493 0.68 71.87 -11.01
C ALA A 493 -0.76 71.31 -11.26
N THR A 494 -1.68 71.41 -10.27
CA THR A 494 -3.17 71.41 -10.40
C THR A 494 -3.85 70.10 -10.87
N ILE A 495 -5.15 69.79 -10.63
CA ILE A 495 -6.30 70.52 -10.03
C ILE A 495 -7.35 69.53 -9.41
N ASP A 496 -8.30 70.06 -8.63
CA ASP A 496 -9.71 69.65 -8.25
C ASP A 496 -10.40 68.41 -8.89
N ASP A 497 -11.55 67.85 -8.43
CA ASP A 497 -12.33 67.78 -7.16
C ASP A 497 -13.59 66.89 -7.42
N SER A 498 -14.42 66.62 -6.39
CA SER A 498 -15.89 66.53 -6.43
C SER A 498 -16.65 65.19 -6.64
N THR A 499 -17.25 64.72 -5.53
CA THR A 499 -18.70 64.38 -5.35
C THR A 499 -19.36 63.05 -5.78
N SER A 500 -20.47 62.78 -5.06
CA SER A 500 -21.51 61.73 -5.17
C SER A 500 -21.12 60.30 -4.75
N ASP A 501 -21.69 59.69 -3.70
CA ASP A 501 -23.10 59.42 -3.29
C ASP A 501 -23.80 58.29 -4.06
N THR A 502 -24.12 57.20 -3.36
CA THR A 502 -25.50 56.98 -2.89
C THR A 502 -25.65 55.84 -1.87
N ASN A 503 -26.62 55.98 -0.98
CA ASN A 503 -27.00 55.01 0.06
C ASN A 503 -27.54 53.67 -0.49
N ARG A 504 -27.43 52.61 0.32
CA ARG A 504 -28.66 51.94 0.81
C ARG A 504 -28.51 51.29 2.18
N SER A 505 -29.49 51.52 3.06
CA SER A 505 -29.60 50.95 4.41
C SER A 505 -30.90 50.12 4.56
N SER A 506 -30.89 49.18 5.51
CA SER A 506 -32.06 48.61 6.20
C SER A 506 -31.57 47.74 7.37
N LEU A 507 -31.80 48.09 8.65
CA LEU A 507 -33.03 47.87 9.46
C LEU A 507 -33.20 46.39 9.91
N GLU A 508 -33.53 46.04 11.16
CA GLU A 508 -33.67 46.79 12.43
C GLU A 508 -33.69 45.83 13.66
N GLU A 509 -33.71 46.36 14.89
CA GLU A 509 -33.77 45.58 16.16
C GLU A 509 -35.21 45.34 16.67
N VAL A 510 -35.41 44.32 17.54
CA VAL A 510 -36.51 44.31 18.55
C VAL A 510 -36.05 43.62 19.86
N HIS A 511 -36.43 44.18 21.03
CA HIS A 511 -36.17 43.65 22.38
C HIS A 511 -37.35 42.81 22.97
N ALA A 512 -37.12 42.03 24.04
CA ALA A 512 -37.55 42.38 25.43
C ALA A 512 -37.90 41.19 26.38
N ARG A 513 -37.39 41.26 27.64
CA ARG A 513 -38.05 41.01 28.97
C ARG A 513 -38.74 39.63 29.25
N GLU A 514 -39.00 39.15 30.47
CA GLU A 514 -38.68 39.52 31.89
C GLU A 514 -38.87 38.26 32.79
N GLY A 515 -38.37 38.24 34.04
CA GLY A 515 -38.83 37.28 35.07
C GLY A 515 -37.79 36.71 36.07
N SER A 516 -38.19 36.53 37.34
CA SER A 516 -37.48 35.86 38.46
C SER A 516 -38.53 35.35 39.47
N PRO A 517 -38.28 34.61 40.60
CA PRO A 517 -37.33 34.96 41.68
C PRO A 517 -36.68 33.81 42.51
N THR A 518 -35.70 34.16 43.40
CA THR A 518 -35.32 33.51 44.70
C THR A 518 -34.92 32.01 44.72
N THR A 519 -33.83 31.52 45.36
CA THR A 519 -32.79 32.08 46.27
C THR A 519 -31.55 31.11 46.23
N THR A 520 -30.44 31.14 47.00
CA THR A 520 -30.12 31.66 48.36
C THR A 520 -28.60 31.95 48.52
N ALA A 521 -28.10 32.04 49.76
CA ALA A 521 -26.70 32.08 50.22
C ALA A 521 -25.82 30.90 49.70
N SER A 522 -24.48 30.98 49.61
CA SER A 522 -23.48 32.05 49.86
C SER A 522 -22.11 31.62 49.28
N GLY A 523 -21.09 32.47 49.06
CA GLY A 523 -20.97 33.91 49.33
C GLY A 523 -19.65 34.28 50.05
N ALA A 524 -18.56 34.49 49.30
CA ALA A 524 -17.26 34.98 49.78
C ALA A 524 -16.83 36.24 48.99
N GLN A 525 -16.03 37.13 49.59
CA GLN A 525 -15.83 38.51 49.11
C GLN A 525 -14.45 38.79 48.51
N THR A 526 -14.41 39.68 47.51
CA THR A 526 -13.20 40.34 47.02
C THR A 526 -13.50 41.85 46.88
N PRO A 527 -12.70 42.78 47.45
CA PRO A 527 -13.05 44.19 47.45
C PRO A 527 -12.68 44.89 46.14
N ALA A 528 -13.65 45.61 45.55
CA ALA A 528 -13.43 46.56 44.46
C ALA A 528 -13.79 47.98 44.95
N SER A 529 -12.82 48.88 45.02
CA SER A 529 -13.04 50.27 45.46
C SER A 529 -13.48 51.15 44.30
N THR A 530 -14.74 51.58 44.33
CA THR A 530 -15.29 52.58 43.41
C THR A 530 -14.69 53.96 43.70
N PHE A 531 -14.40 54.76 42.67
CA PHE A 531 -14.43 56.22 42.79
C PHE A 531 -15.03 56.87 41.56
N THR A 532 -15.80 57.94 41.79
CA THR A 532 -16.66 58.62 40.81
C THR A 532 -15.90 59.71 40.05
N ALA A 533 -16.10 59.79 38.74
CA ALA A 533 -15.78 60.99 37.95
C ALA A 533 -17.01 61.89 37.82
N SER A 534 -16.85 63.19 38.08
CA SER A 534 -17.86 64.22 37.82
C SER A 534 -17.32 65.27 36.86
N SER A 535 -18.20 65.88 36.08
CA SER A 535 -17.84 66.76 34.97
C SER A 535 -17.51 68.18 35.40
N THR A 536 -16.45 68.76 34.80
CA THR A 536 -16.47 70.10 34.18
C THR A 536 -15.30 70.17 33.19
N GLY A 537 -15.46 70.91 32.09
CA GLY A 537 -14.40 71.11 31.11
C GLY A 537 -13.98 72.57 31.00
N THR A 538 -12.86 72.83 30.31
CA THR A 538 -12.58 74.07 29.55
C THR A 538 -11.44 73.81 28.56
N THR A 539 -11.47 74.48 27.42
CA THR A 539 -10.53 74.39 26.29
C THR A 539 -9.09 74.69 26.69
N SER A 540 -8.11 73.99 26.10
CA SER A 540 -6.68 74.26 26.29
C SER A 540 -5.89 74.25 24.98
N THR A 541 -5.41 75.42 24.56
CA THR A 541 -4.41 75.59 23.49
C THR A 541 -3.06 75.07 23.98
N ARG A 542 -2.63 73.90 23.49
CA ARG A 542 -1.41 73.24 23.96
C ARG A 542 -0.18 73.69 23.17
N ALA A 543 0.61 74.61 23.74
CA ALA A 543 1.96 74.91 23.26
C ALA A 543 2.88 73.69 23.45
N THR A 544 3.69 73.38 22.43
CA THR A 544 4.61 72.24 22.45
C THR A 544 5.85 72.55 23.29
N ILE A 545 5.78 72.27 24.59
CA ILE A 545 6.97 72.27 25.46
C ILE A 545 7.79 71.01 25.15
N VAL A 546 8.93 71.19 24.48
CA VAL A 546 9.93 70.13 24.30
C VAL A 546 10.69 69.96 25.60
N THR A 547 10.19 69.10 26.48
CA THR A 547 10.92 68.69 27.69
C THR A 547 12.02 67.71 27.30
N THR A 548 13.22 68.22 27.07
CA THR A 548 14.43 67.39 26.91
C THR A 548 14.72 66.66 28.21
N MET A 549 14.20 65.44 28.37
CA MET A 549 14.57 64.58 29.49
C MET A 549 15.97 64.02 29.26
N THR A 550 16.97 64.66 29.88
CA THR A 550 18.28 64.06 30.10
C THR A 550 18.11 62.82 30.97
N ILE A 551 18.04 61.65 30.33
CA ILE A 551 18.20 60.37 31.01
C ILE A 551 19.66 60.33 31.48
N ASN A 552 19.90 60.72 32.74
CA ASN A 552 21.16 60.44 33.40
C ASN A 552 21.35 58.93 33.42
N ALA A 553 22.26 58.43 32.58
CA ALA A 553 22.60 57.04 32.53
C ALA A 553 23.17 56.61 33.88
N ILE A 554 22.35 55.95 34.70
CA ILE A 554 22.82 55.22 35.87
C ILE A 554 23.86 54.22 35.35
N PRO A 555 25.12 54.25 35.82
CA PRO A 555 26.08 53.24 35.43
C PRO A 555 25.64 51.91 36.03
N VAL A 556 24.89 51.13 35.25
CA VAL A 556 24.57 49.74 35.58
C VAL A 556 25.90 49.00 35.64
N THR A 557 26.38 48.77 36.86
CA THR A 557 27.57 47.99 37.12
C THR A 557 27.31 46.59 36.57
N LEU A 558 27.94 46.28 35.44
CA LEU A 558 27.87 44.98 34.77
C LEU A 558 28.32 43.90 35.74
N ASN A 559 27.34 43.31 36.42
CA ASN A 559 27.57 42.26 37.38
C ASN A 559 28.07 41.04 36.61
N LYS A 560 29.32 40.63 36.85
CA LYS A 560 30.03 39.59 36.09
C LYS A 560 29.54 38.16 36.41
N ASN A 561 28.23 38.00 36.56
CA ASN A 561 27.54 36.72 36.50
C ASN A 561 27.71 36.17 35.08
N LYS A 562 28.70 35.29 34.91
CA LYS A 562 29.01 34.57 33.66
C LYS A 562 27.71 34.10 32.99
N ASN A 563 27.53 34.44 31.70
CA ASN A 563 26.34 34.08 30.93
C ASN A 563 26.04 32.58 31.09
N LYS A 564 24.95 32.26 31.79
CA LYS A 564 24.47 30.89 31.92
C LYS A 564 23.73 30.53 30.65
N LYS A 565 24.48 30.05 29.66
CA LYS A 565 23.95 29.43 28.43
C LYS A 565 22.77 28.49 28.77
N PRO A 566 21.72 28.42 27.93
CA PRO A 566 20.54 27.62 28.21
C PRO A 566 20.90 26.18 28.58
N THR A 567 20.31 25.69 29.67
CA THR A 567 20.60 24.35 30.20
C THR A 567 19.97 23.29 29.31
N VAL A 568 20.79 22.51 28.62
CA VAL A 568 20.35 21.39 27.75
C VAL A 568 20.43 20.08 28.52
N PHE A 569 19.31 19.36 28.60
CA PHE A 569 19.23 18.03 29.20
C PHE A 569 19.65 16.94 28.22
N SER A 570 20.21 15.84 28.72
CA SER A 570 20.65 14.70 27.89
C SER A 570 19.52 14.14 27.03
N ALA A 571 18.29 14.06 27.55
CA ALA A 571 17.10 13.65 26.81
C ALA A 571 16.79 14.57 25.60
N GLN A 572 17.00 15.89 25.73
CA GLN A 572 16.79 16.82 24.62
C GLN A 572 17.85 16.64 23.53
N ASN A 573 19.10 16.41 23.93
CA ASN A 573 20.19 16.15 22.98
C ASN A 573 20.01 14.79 22.26
N TYR A 574 19.56 13.76 22.98
CA TYR A 574 19.22 12.44 22.42
C TYR A 574 18.11 12.54 21.36
N LEU A 575 16.99 13.19 21.70
CA LEU A 575 15.86 13.38 20.78
C LEU A 575 16.30 14.15 19.52
N ARG A 576 17.07 15.23 19.67
CA ARG A 576 17.63 15.98 18.51
C ARG A 576 18.51 15.09 17.64
N TYR A 577 19.47 14.38 18.25
CA TYR A 577 20.37 13.47 17.54
C TYR A 577 19.63 12.38 16.75
N GLN A 578 18.62 11.73 17.35
CA GLN A 578 17.83 10.71 16.65
C GLN A 578 16.92 11.32 15.56
N GLY A 579 16.43 12.54 15.74
CA GLY A 579 15.75 13.31 14.68
C GLY A 579 16.69 13.60 13.50
N ASP A 580 17.87 14.15 13.77
CA ASP A 580 18.90 14.45 12.75
C ASP A 580 19.38 13.16 12.03
N LYS A 581 19.60 12.05 12.75
CA LYS A 581 19.91 10.72 12.17
C LYS A 581 18.78 10.23 11.24
N PHE A 582 17.52 10.48 11.59
CA PHE A 582 16.36 10.04 10.81
C PHE A 582 16.16 10.84 9.52
N ILE A 583 16.30 12.17 9.56
CA ILE A 583 16.19 13.06 8.40
C ILE A 583 17.18 12.63 7.30
N GLY A 584 18.39 12.21 7.67
CA GLY A 584 19.40 11.72 6.71
C GLY A 584 19.03 10.43 5.96
N ARG A 585 17.99 9.70 6.38
CA ARG A 585 17.60 8.39 5.81
C ARG A 585 16.12 8.22 5.45
N PHE A 586 15.29 9.25 5.61
CA PHE A 586 13.85 9.17 5.33
C PHE A 586 13.35 10.35 4.49
N ASP A 587 12.18 10.20 3.87
CA ASP A 587 11.48 11.23 3.09
C ASP A 587 10.14 11.61 3.75
N ALA A 588 9.80 12.90 3.77
CA ALA A 588 8.65 13.40 4.51
C ALA A 588 7.29 13.04 3.86
N ASN A 589 7.18 13.09 2.53
CA ASN A 589 5.99 12.64 1.81
C ASN A 589 5.81 11.13 1.98
N CYS A 590 6.88 10.33 1.93
CA CYS A 590 6.83 8.91 2.26
C CYS A 590 6.34 8.68 3.70
N TYR A 591 6.81 9.47 4.68
CA TYR A 591 6.35 9.37 6.07
C TYR A 591 4.85 9.69 6.22
N ILE A 592 4.37 10.72 5.52
CA ILE A 592 2.93 11.06 5.44
C ILE A 592 2.14 9.91 4.78
N ALA A 593 2.64 9.34 3.68
CA ALA A 593 1.97 8.27 2.95
C ALA A 593 1.81 6.98 3.78
N ILE A 594 2.85 6.55 4.49
CA ILE A 594 2.79 5.31 5.29
C ILE A 594 2.01 5.53 6.60
N THR A 595 2.13 6.69 7.28
CA THR A 595 1.29 6.96 8.46
C THR A 595 -0.19 7.05 8.10
N ARG A 596 -0.56 7.63 6.95
CA ARG A 596 -1.94 7.60 6.44
C ARG A 596 -2.40 6.20 6.02
N LYS A 597 -1.49 5.33 5.55
CA LYS A 597 -1.78 3.91 5.33
C LYS A 597 -2.12 3.18 6.63
N MET A 598 -1.38 3.47 7.71
CA MET A 598 -1.67 2.89 9.03
C MET A 598 -3.04 3.35 9.54
N ASP A 599 -3.42 4.61 9.36
CA ASP A 599 -4.74 5.13 9.78
C ASP A 599 -5.95 4.48 9.09
N VAL A 600 -5.75 3.87 7.92
CA VAL A 600 -6.79 3.09 7.22
C VAL A 600 -6.65 1.57 7.44
N HIS A 601 -5.79 1.13 8.37
CA HIS A 601 -5.70 -0.28 8.76
C HIS A 601 -6.87 -0.69 9.66
N ASP A 602 -7.71 -1.58 9.14
CA ASP A 602 -8.81 -2.21 9.85
C ASP A 602 -9.12 -3.55 9.17
N VAL A 603 -8.76 -4.68 9.80
CA VAL A 603 -9.01 -6.00 9.21
C VAL A 603 -10.49 -6.31 9.02
N SER A 604 -11.39 -5.63 9.75
CA SER A 604 -12.83 -5.82 9.65
C SER A 604 -13.47 -5.08 8.46
N ALA A 605 -12.74 -4.12 7.87
CA ALA A 605 -13.26 -3.25 6.80
C ALA A 605 -13.75 -4.06 5.58
N ASN A 606 -15.05 -3.99 5.31
CA ASN A 606 -15.75 -4.75 4.27
C ASN A 606 -15.74 -6.28 4.47
N ARG A 607 -15.36 -6.79 5.66
CA ARG A 607 -15.34 -8.22 5.99
C ARG A 607 -16.40 -8.63 7.03
N GLY A 608 -16.82 -7.73 7.92
CA GLY A 608 -17.87 -7.99 8.92
C GLY A 608 -17.55 -7.35 10.27
N GLU A 609 -18.14 -7.86 11.35
CA GLU A 609 -17.79 -7.45 12.72
C GLU A 609 -16.40 -7.96 13.10
N LEU A 610 -15.59 -7.12 13.78
CA LEU A 610 -14.18 -7.39 14.04
C LEU A 610 -13.93 -8.75 14.71
N VAL A 611 -14.73 -9.09 15.71
CA VAL A 611 -14.63 -10.35 16.45
C VAL A 611 -14.89 -11.57 15.56
N ASP A 612 -15.86 -11.51 14.66
CA ASP A 612 -16.18 -12.61 13.75
C ASP A 612 -15.16 -12.72 12.62
N VAL A 613 -14.57 -11.59 12.21
CA VAL A 613 -13.47 -11.54 11.24
C VAL A 613 -12.18 -12.14 11.83
N LEU A 614 -11.81 -11.80 13.07
CA LEU A 614 -10.69 -12.46 13.76
C LEU A 614 -10.95 -13.96 13.96
N LYS A 615 -12.18 -14.33 14.34
CA LYS A 615 -12.63 -15.74 14.42
C LYS A 615 -12.74 -16.43 13.05
N SER A 616 -12.59 -15.73 11.93
CA SER A 616 -12.54 -16.33 10.58
C SER A 616 -11.13 -16.80 10.19
N ILE A 617 -10.10 -16.25 10.83
CA ILE A 617 -8.71 -16.64 10.65
C ILE A 617 -8.53 -18.04 11.25
N ARG A 618 -8.01 -18.98 10.45
CA ARG A 618 -7.92 -20.43 10.78
C ARG A 618 -6.49 -20.93 10.95
N GLN A 619 -5.50 -20.10 10.59
CA GLN A 619 -4.09 -20.35 10.80
C GLN A 619 -3.76 -20.38 12.30
N PRO A 620 -2.93 -21.31 12.77
CA PRO A 620 -2.32 -21.20 14.09
C PRO A 620 -1.49 -19.91 14.17
N ALA A 621 -1.65 -19.19 15.28
CA ALA A 621 -1.09 -17.87 15.51
C ALA A 621 -0.27 -17.81 16.80
N LEU A 622 0.94 -17.23 16.73
CA LEU A 622 1.66 -16.77 17.93
C LEU A 622 1.52 -15.26 18.02
N VAL A 623 0.70 -14.77 18.93
CA VAL A 623 0.64 -13.34 19.26
C VAL A 623 1.75 -13.03 20.25
N ILE A 624 2.57 -12.02 19.95
CA ILE A 624 3.62 -11.55 20.86
C ILE A 624 3.34 -10.08 21.22
N GLY A 625 3.06 -9.80 22.49
CA GLY A 625 2.95 -8.44 23.01
C GLY A 625 4.16 -8.04 23.86
N ILE A 626 4.43 -6.75 24.00
CA ILE A 626 5.44 -6.24 24.95
C ILE A 626 4.71 -5.63 26.15
N GLU A 627 5.09 -6.00 27.38
CA GLU A 627 4.35 -5.58 28.58
C GLU A 627 4.21 -4.05 28.72
N SER A 628 5.27 -3.30 28.38
CA SER A 628 5.31 -1.84 28.55
C SER A 628 4.96 -1.04 27.28
N ASP A 629 4.38 -1.68 26.25
CA ASP A 629 4.00 -1.00 25.00
C ASP A 629 2.94 0.10 25.26
N GLY A 630 3.30 1.34 24.93
CA GLY A 630 2.45 2.53 25.05
C GLY A 630 1.83 2.99 23.73
N LEU A 631 2.05 2.27 22.63
CA LEU A 631 1.50 2.56 21.30
C LEU A 631 0.50 1.47 20.88
N PHE A 632 0.94 0.22 20.81
CA PHE A 632 0.08 -0.95 20.57
C PHE A 632 -0.04 -1.72 21.87
N THR A 633 -0.99 -1.31 22.71
CA THR A 633 -1.04 -1.70 24.12
C THR A 633 -1.21 -3.21 24.31
N ILE A 634 -0.68 -3.75 25.40
CA ILE A 634 -0.74 -5.19 25.69
C ILE A 634 -2.17 -5.77 25.69
N SER A 635 -3.18 -4.93 25.97
CA SER A 635 -4.60 -5.28 25.87
C SER A 635 -5.05 -5.58 24.43
N GLU A 636 -4.53 -4.88 23.42
CA GLU A 636 -4.83 -5.13 22.00
C GLU A 636 -4.24 -6.46 21.51
N GLN A 637 -3.11 -6.91 22.09
CA GLN A 637 -2.59 -8.26 21.83
C GLN A 637 -3.35 -9.36 22.57
N TYR A 638 -3.85 -9.10 23.79
CA TYR A 638 -4.80 -10.01 24.42
C TYR A 638 -6.12 -10.11 23.64
N GLU A 639 -6.65 -9.01 23.11
CA GLU A 639 -7.83 -9.03 22.23
C GLU A 639 -7.60 -9.84 20.95
N LEU A 640 -6.43 -9.71 20.32
CA LEU A 640 -6.02 -10.57 19.20
C LEU A 640 -5.98 -12.05 19.61
N ALA A 641 -5.34 -12.38 20.74
CA ALA A 641 -5.21 -13.75 21.20
C ALA A 641 -6.55 -14.40 21.58
N GLU A 642 -7.48 -13.64 22.18
CA GLU A 642 -8.81 -14.11 22.58
C GLU A 642 -9.73 -14.40 21.38
N HIS A 643 -9.57 -13.67 20.27
CA HIS A 643 -10.48 -13.74 19.12
C HIS A 643 -9.93 -14.51 17.91
N LEU A 644 -8.62 -14.71 17.79
CA LEU A 644 -8.05 -15.65 16.83
C LEU A 644 -8.42 -17.09 17.20
N HIS A 645 -8.64 -17.96 16.20
CA HIS A 645 -9.23 -19.30 16.42
C HIS A 645 -8.30 -20.31 17.10
N ASP A 646 -7.00 -20.26 16.76
CA ASP A 646 -5.98 -21.19 17.24
C ASP A 646 -4.74 -20.35 17.57
N SER A 647 -4.62 -19.95 18.84
CA SER A 647 -3.76 -18.84 19.26
C SER A 647 -2.94 -19.19 20.50
N GLU A 648 -1.66 -18.85 20.46
CA GLU A 648 -0.78 -18.77 21.63
C GLU A 648 -0.42 -17.30 21.88
N MET A 649 -0.37 -16.90 23.15
CA MET A 649 0.04 -15.54 23.56
C MET A 649 1.34 -15.60 24.35
N VAL A 650 2.33 -14.80 23.95
CA VAL A 650 3.57 -14.57 24.71
C VAL A 650 3.69 -13.09 25.05
N VAL A 651 3.90 -12.79 26.33
CA VAL A 651 4.24 -11.44 26.81
C VAL A 651 5.75 -11.36 26.97
N VAL A 652 6.39 -10.52 26.16
CA VAL A 652 7.80 -10.17 26.30
C VAL A 652 7.95 -9.14 27.41
N GLN A 653 8.82 -9.45 28.37
CA GLN A 653 9.10 -8.61 29.52
C GLN A 653 10.20 -7.62 29.14
N SER A 654 9.84 -6.37 28.87
CA SER A 654 10.80 -5.32 28.49
C SER A 654 10.45 -3.99 29.16
N PRO A 655 11.45 -3.21 29.64
CA PRO A 655 11.23 -1.84 30.10
C PRO A 655 11.14 -0.85 28.94
N ASP A 656 11.49 -1.24 27.71
CA ASP A 656 11.77 -0.31 26.61
C ASP A 656 10.57 0.09 25.75
N GLY A 657 9.35 -0.31 26.11
CA GLY A 657 8.13 0.03 25.36
C GLY A 657 7.96 -0.79 24.08
N HIS A 658 7.35 -0.17 23.06
CA HIS A 658 7.15 -0.77 21.74
C HIS A 658 8.46 -1.31 21.13
N ASP A 659 9.57 -0.57 21.27
CA ASP A 659 10.89 -0.98 20.76
C ASP A 659 11.43 -2.27 21.39
N GLY A 660 10.78 -2.84 22.42
CA GLY A 660 11.07 -4.17 22.93
C GLY A 660 11.08 -5.25 21.84
N PHE A 661 10.26 -5.14 20.78
CA PHE A 661 10.29 -6.09 19.66
C PHE A 661 11.57 -5.99 18.79
N LEU A 662 12.35 -4.93 18.93
CA LEU A 662 13.64 -4.68 18.27
C LEU A 662 14.85 -4.83 19.20
N LEU A 663 14.65 -5.28 20.45
CA LEU A 663 15.69 -5.32 21.49
C LEU A 663 15.72 -6.65 22.25
N GLU A 664 14.57 -7.24 22.56
CA GLU A 664 14.44 -8.48 23.35
C GLU A 664 14.66 -9.75 22.53
N PHE A 665 15.73 -9.75 21.71
CA PHE A 665 15.98 -10.77 20.69
C PHE A 665 15.97 -12.20 21.23
N GLU A 666 16.46 -12.44 22.45
CA GLU A 666 16.45 -13.78 23.05
C GLU A 666 15.03 -14.26 23.38
N GLN A 667 14.21 -13.42 24.03
CA GLN A 667 12.82 -13.75 24.36
C GLN A 667 12.02 -14.07 23.08
N ILE A 668 12.19 -13.23 22.05
CA ILE A 668 11.49 -13.33 20.77
C ILE A 668 11.96 -14.55 19.96
N ASN A 669 13.28 -14.77 19.87
CA ASN A 669 13.86 -15.95 19.23
C ASN A 669 13.32 -17.24 19.85
N ASN A 670 13.31 -17.31 21.18
CA ASN A 670 12.92 -18.52 21.90
C ASN A 670 11.40 -18.76 21.79
N ALA A 671 10.58 -17.71 21.79
CA ALA A 671 9.14 -17.82 21.53
C ALA A 671 8.85 -18.34 20.11
N ILE A 672 9.44 -17.73 19.08
CA ILE A 672 9.22 -18.13 17.68
C ILE A 672 9.73 -19.56 17.43
N ILE A 673 10.91 -19.93 17.92
CA ILE A 673 11.42 -21.31 17.79
C ILE A 673 10.50 -22.31 18.51
N SER A 674 10.04 -22.00 19.72
CA SER A 674 9.14 -22.90 20.48
C SER A 674 7.81 -23.12 19.78
N PHE A 675 7.26 -22.09 19.13
CA PHE A 675 6.05 -22.19 18.30
C PHE A 675 6.30 -22.98 17.02
N MET A 676 7.38 -22.70 16.28
CA MET A 676 7.78 -23.48 15.11
C MET A 676 7.97 -24.97 15.43
N GLN A 677 8.49 -25.30 16.62
CA GLN A 677 8.65 -26.69 17.08
C GLN A 677 7.36 -27.41 17.46
N LYS A 678 6.22 -26.71 17.56
CA LYS A 678 4.89 -27.34 17.79
C LYS A 678 4.21 -27.75 16.47
N HIS A 679 4.45 -27.00 15.39
CA HIS A 679 3.73 -27.18 14.13
C HIS A 679 4.43 -28.15 13.17
N GLN A 680 3.77 -29.25 12.84
CA GLN A 680 4.36 -30.37 12.09
C GLN A 680 4.96 -29.93 10.74
N HIS A 681 4.27 -29.10 9.96
CA HIS A 681 4.77 -28.64 8.65
C HIS A 681 6.06 -27.82 8.76
N ILE A 682 6.30 -27.15 9.90
CA ILE A 682 7.53 -26.41 10.15
C ILE A 682 8.62 -27.35 10.69
N ASN A 683 8.28 -28.29 11.58
CA ASN A 683 9.18 -29.37 11.99
C ASN A 683 9.71 -30.16 10.79
N GLU A 684 8.88 -30.44 9.80
CA GLU A 684 9.25 -31.12 8.55
C GLU A 684 10.16 -30.28 7.65
N ILE A 685 10.29 -28.96 7.87
CA ILE A 685 11.28 -28.08 7.23
C ILE A 685 12.57 -28.04 8.07
N LEU A 686 12.44 -27.80 9.39
CA LEU A 686 13.56 -27.73 10.33
C LEU A 686 14.37 -29.04 10.38
N SER A 687 13.71 -30.20 10.20
CA SER A 687 14.35 -31.52 10.23
C SER A 687 15.13 -31.88 8.96
N ARG A 688 15.05 -31.09 7.89
CA ARG A 688 15.79 -31.36 6.64
C ARG A 688 17.28 -31.03 6.82
N GLU A 689 18.16 -31.66 6.05
CA GLU A 689 19.58 -31.26 6.01
C GLU A 689 19.71 -29.80 5.58
N GLY A 690 20.55 -29.03 6.28
CA GLY A 690 20.68 -27.60 6.06
C GLY A 690 21.38 -27.28 4.74
N VAL A 691 20.75 -26.45 3.90
CA VAL A 691 21.36 -25.96 2.66
C VAL A 691 22.39 -24.89 3.00
N GLN A 692 23.60 -24.98 2.45
CA GLN A 692 24.61 -23.92 2.61
C GLN A 692 24.11 -22.60 2.00
N PRO A 693 24.12 -21.47 2.73
CA PRO A 693 23.64 -20.20 2.21
C PRO A 693 24.39 -19.74 0.96
N VAL A 694 23.66 -19.22 -0.02
CA VAL A 694 24.26 -18.64 -1.24
C VAL A 694 24.66 -17.19 -0.97
N GLY A 695 25.73 -17.03 -0.19
CA GLY A 695 26.27 -15.73 0.24
C GLY A 695 26.88 -15.83 1.63
N GLN A 696 27.67 -14.82 2.02
CA GLN A 696 28.01 -14.63 3.42
C GLN A 696 26.77 -14.11 4.15
N ILE A 697 26.37 -14.80 5.23
CA ILE A 697 25.56 -14.16 6.28
C ILE A 697 26.43 -13.04 6.85
N GLY A 698 25.86 -11.84 7.02
CA GLY A 698 26.64 -10.68 7.48
C GLY A 698 27.24 -10.90 8.87
N GLU A 699 28.41 -10.29 9.14
CA GLU A 699 28.79 -10.05 10.54
C GLU A 699 27.71 -9.18 11.19
N VAL A 700 27.39 -9.43 12.46
CA VAL A 700 26.37 -8.68 13.20
C VAL A 700 26.74 -7.19 13.19
N VAL A 701 25.94 -6.40 12.47
CA VAL A 701 26.20 -4.98 12.24
C VAL A 701 26.09 -4.24 13.58
N LYS A 702 27.21 -3.69 14.05
CA LYS A 702 27.31 -3.07 15.39
C LYS A 702 26.51 -1.76 15.53
N GLU A 703 26.18 -1.12 14.41
CA GLU A 703 25.35 0.08 14.36
C GLU A 703 24.30 -0.08 13.25
N SER A 704 23.07 -0.37 13.65
CA SER A 704 21.93 -0.46 12.73
C SER A 704 21.60 0.90 12.08
N LEU A 705 21.30 0.88 10.79
CA LEU A 705 20.87 2.07 10.03
C LEU A 705 19.38 2.35 10.25
N PHE A 706 18.54 1.31 10.22
CA PHE A 706 17.08 1.41 10.30
C PHE A 706 16.51 1.11 11.70
N GLY A 707 17.16 0.24 12.47
CA GLY A 707 16.84 -0.10 13.87
C GLY A 707 17.58 0.73 14.93
N GLU A 708 17.29 0.45 16.19
CA GLU A 708 17.79 1.21 17.37
C GLU A 708 18.68 0.38 18.30
N SER A 709 19.48 -0.52 17.73
CA SER A 709 20.42 -1.39 18.46
C SER A 709 21.64 -0.62 19.00
N GLU A 710 21.42 0.29 19.95
CA GLU A 710 22.50 0.93 20.71
C GLU A 710 23.17 -0.11 21.61
N ILE A 711 24.41 -0.51 21.28
CA ILE A 711 25.26 -1.25 22.22
C ILE A 711 25.49 -0.34 23.43
N VAL A 712 25.03 -0.75 24.62
CA VAL A 712 24.98 0.08 25.83
C VAL A 712 26.38 0.25 26.45
N ASN A 713 27.21 1.07 25.82
CA ASN A 713 28.51 1.53 26.30
C ASN A 713 28.49 3.06 26.46
N TRP A 714 27.99 3.53 27.61
CA TRP A 714 27.93 4.94 28.02
C TRP A 714 28.40 5.11 29.47
#